data_AF-A0A3B4C687-F1
#
_entry.id   AF-A0A3B4C687-F1
#
_cell.length_a   1.000
_cell.length_b   1.000
_cell.length_c   1.000
_cell.angle_alpha   90.00
_cell.angle_beta   90.00
_cell.angle_gamma   90.00
#
_symmetry.space_group_name_H-M   'P 1'
#
loop_
_entity.id
_entity.type
_entity.pdbx_description
1 polymer ?
#
loop_
_entity_poly.entity_id
_entity_poly.type
_entity_poly.pdbx_seq_one_letter_code
_entity_poly.pdbx_strand_id
1 'polypeptide(L)'
;MRDKGIEAKHSLCVIQVSLGSRLNGFGYELFQVSEERDEEVAAFCHMLDVLRSAYPYTEHSKNAGFVWSQSVAQEELHQGLGVDIKVTVISEHFREPLTFTCDGSSTIDLLIYQTLCYTHDDLDVIDVDDYLLKVCGQLAWHGVYLPLICFPVQINQLPRESQLTVTLYATPLPPPGGAEEKGKQKARSMEALGWVDFPTSSFEVRFSTPPPAEFSPQYEFSRLDQGSQKHLQDVLHKKSLFWLTPENRRLLWEKRYFCHSDSSRLPLILASAPSWEWACLPDIYALLRQWSCTNHLDALGLLHATFPDQECRRTAVQWMDSISDPELLDFLPQLVQALKYECYLDSPLVRFLLRRAIGDVRIAHCLFWLLKDALQDSQFSVRYQHLLAALLCCSGQGLREEFDRQSWLVNILAKVAQRVRDASPSSRQAVLREGLDEVKQFFSINSSCRLPLNPALLVKGINIQSCSYFNSNAVPLKLSFQNKDLLGDNINVIFKSGDDLRQDMLTLQIIRIMNKIWIQEGLDMRMVIFRCFSTGRDRGMVEMIPNAETLRKIQVEHGVTGSFKDRPLADWLQKHNPTEDEYEKAVENFIYSCAGCCVATYILGICDRHNDNIMLKTSGHMFHIDFGKFLGHAQMFGNIKRDRAPFVFTSDMAYVINGGDKPSSRFHDFVDLCCEAYNLIRKHAHLFLDLLGLMLSCGIPELSDLDDLKYVYDALRPHESEADATMYFTRLIESSLGSVATKLNFFIHNLAQMKFASSEERPVLSFAPRVYTVKSDGLICNLFVCNHFKTYSPSKGYTYVVKVEREDQQGVTVVQRSFEEFHELHSKLRLIFPSSKLPSFPSRFVIGRSRGEAMADRRRDELNGYVWHLIHAAPEVAQCDLVYTFFHPLPRDERPVGTAVNTLNNKPAVPGKVAGEVKLSISYKSDKLFIMVMHIRGLQTLQDGTDPDPYVKLYLLPDPQKTSKRKTKAARRTCNPTYNEMLVYDGIPRGDLNQRSIHLRVLSEGAFWENTLLGEAFIPLKNLAPGQHWVDWHQLTWQTCMHLHEA
;
A
#
# COMPACT_ATOMS: atom_id res chain seq x y z
N MET A 1 61.01 33.56 -18.36
CA MET A 1 60.68 34.65 -17.41
C MET A 1 59.27 34.44 -16.90
N ARG A 2 59.02 34.71 -15.61
CA ARG A 2 57.75 35.00 -14.90
C ARG A 2 56.42 34.40 -15.38
N ASP A 3 55.74 33.85 -14.39
CA ASP A 3 54.39 33.28 -14.38
C ASP A 3 53.28 34.28 -14.72
N LYS A 4 52.16 33.74 -15.22
CA LYS A 4 50.94 33.57 -14.40
C LYS A 4 49.98 32.58 -15.05
N GLY A 5 49.49 31.62 -14.26
CA GLY A 5 48.42 30.71 -14.69
C GLY A 5 47.03 31.29 -14.42
N ILE A 6 46.04 30.79 -15.15
CA ILE A 6 44.61 30.95 -14.84
C ILE A 6 43.98 29.55 -14.90
N GLU A 7 43.43 29.08 -13.79
CA GLU A 7 42.63 27.85 -13.77
C GLU A 7 41.28 28.12 -14.44
N ALA A 8 41.02 27.48 -15.59
CA ALA A 8 39.69 27.46 -16.19
C ALA A 8 38.76 26.53 -15.38
N LYS A 9 38.28 27.00 -14.23
CA LYS A 9 37.23 26.33 -13.46
C LYS A 9 35.93 26.35 -14.27
N HIS A 10 35.65 25.24 -14.96
CA HIS A 10 34.31 24.92 -15.45
C HIS A 10 33.37 24.70 -14.26
N SER A 11 32.91 25.83 -13.71
CA SER A 11 31.78 25.87 -12.80
C SER A 11 30.52 25.69 -13.64
N LEU A 12 29.82 24.58 -13.43
CA LEU A 12 28.45 24.42 -13.89
C LEU A 12 27.60 25.48 -13.18
N CYS A 13 27.38 26.61 -13.84
CA CYS A 13 26.41 27.60 -13.42
C CYS A 13 25.01 27.03 -13.67
N VAL A 14 24.57 26.14 -12.76
CA VAL A 14 23.16 25.80 -12.62
C VAL A 14 22.44 27.11 -12.34
N ILE A 15 21.64 27.58 -13.30
CA ILE A 15 20.71 28.67 -13.06
C ILE A 15 19.64 28.11 -12.12
N GLN A 16 19.92 28.23 -10.83
CA GLN A 16 19.02 27.85 -9.76
C GLN A 16 17.88 28.87 -9.76
N VAL A 17 16.84 28.59 -10.55
CA VAL A 17 15.61 29.38 -10.57
C VAL A 17 15.03 29.33 -9.16
N SER A 18 15.28 30.40 -8.41
CA SER A 18 14.77 30.55 -7.06
C SER A 18 13.25 30.62 -7.12
N LEU A 19 12.57 29.64 -6.54
CA LEU A 19 11.12 29.64 -6.30
C LEU A 19 10.77 30.65 -5.18
N GLY A 20 11.15 31.91 -5.42
CA GLY A 20 11.14 33.02 -4.49
C GLY A 20 9.96 33.95 -4.73
N SER A 21 8.89 33.74 -3.95
CA SER A 21 7.90 34.78 -3.60
C SER A 21 7.18 35.51 -4.75
N ARG A 22 6.38 34.78 -5.55
CA ARG A 22 4.99 35.13 -5.96
C ARG A 22 4.41 33.97 -6.77
N LEU A 23 3.26 33.43 -6.39
CA LEU A 23 2.59 32.32 -7.11
C LEU A 23 1.52 32.80 -8.10
N ASN A 24 1.17 34.09 -8.07
CA ASN A 24 -0.01 34.68 -8.72
C ASN A 24 -0.08 34.56 -10.26
N GLY A 25 1.02 34.21 -10.97
CA GLY A 25 1.10 34.26 -12.44
C GLY A 25 0.73 32.97 -13.20
N PHE A 26 0.68 31.80 -12.52
CA PHE A 26 0.61 30.46 -13.15
C PHE A 26 -0.73 30.09 -13.86
N GLY A 27 -1.50 31.07 -14.31
CA GLY A 27 -2.71 30.89 -15.12
C GLY A 27 -2.42 30.97 -16.63
N TYR A 28 -2.57 32.16 -17.21
CA TYR A 28 -2.45 32.41 -18.66
C TYR A 28 -1.03 32.79 -19.13
N GLU A 29 -0.17 33.35 -18.26
CA GLU A 29 1.16 33.86 -18.64
C GLU A 29 2.08 32.77 -19.23
N LEU A 30 1.87 31.49 -18.86
CA LEU A 30 2.61 30.35 -19.40
C LEU A 30 2.22 30.04 -20.86
N PHE A 31 0.94 30.20 -21.21
CA PHE A 31 0.42 29.90 -22.54
C PHE A 31 0.70 31.03 -23.52
N GLN A 32 0.53 32.30 -23.09
CA GLN A 32 0.64 33.49 -23.95
C GLN A 32 1.98 33.61 -24.70
N VAL A 33 3.09 33.10 -24.15
CA VAL A 33 4.42 33.14 -24.81
C VAL A 33 4.66 31.93 -25.73
N SER A 34 3.82 30.89 -25.63
CA SER A 34 3.95 29.64 -26.37
C SER A 34 2.94 29.52 -27.52
N GLU A 35 1.74 30.09 -27.39
CA GLU A 35 0.73 30.13 -28.47
C GLU A 35 1.23 30.85 -29.73
N GLU A 36 2.10 31.86 -29.58
CA GLU A 36 2.74 32.57 -30.70
C GLU A 36 3.84 31.76 -31.43
N ARG A 37 4.16 30.53 -30.96
CA ARG A 37 5.30 29.75 -31.45
C ARG A 37 5.05 28.25 -31.62
N ASP A 38 3.93 27.75 -31.12
CA ASP A 38 3.61 26.32 -31.07
C ASP A 38 2.11 26.10 -31.36
N GLU A 39 1.81 25.55 -32.54
CA GLU A 39 0.44 25.25 -32.98
C GLU A 39 -0.25 24.20 -32.09
N GLU A 40 0.50 23.30 -31.44
CA GLU A 40 -0.07 22.30 -30.53
C GLU A 40 -0.57 22.98 -29.25
N VAL A 41 0.16 23.97 -28.73
CA VAL A 41 -0.25 24.74 -27.56
C VAL A 41 -1.44 25.65 -27.88
N ALA A 42 -1.46 26.30 -29.05
CA ALA A 42 -2.62 27.09 -29.49
C ALA A 42 -3.89 26.24 -29.66
N ALA A 43 -3.79 25.06 -30.30
CA ALA A 43 -4.90 24.12 -30.42
C ALA A 43 -5.37 23.60 -29.05
N PHE A 44 -4.44 23.37 -28.11
CA PHE A 44 -4.73 22.98 -26.74
C PHE A 44 -5.48 24.08 -25.98
N CYS A 45 -5.06 25.34 -26.06
CA CYS A 45 -5.75 26.47 -25.44
C CYS A 45 -7.16 26.68 -26.00
N HIS A 46 -7.35 26.57 -27.32
CA HIS A 46 -8.68 26.58 -27.93
C HIS A 46 -9.59 25.47 -27.37
N MET A 47 -9.06 24.26 -27.17
CA MET A 47 -9.80 23.18 -26.51
C MET A 47 -10.18 23.55 -25.08
N LEU A 48 -9.32 24.22 -24.31
CA LEU A 48 -9.64 24.68 -22.96
C LEU A 48 -10.81 25.67 -22.96
N ASP A 49 -10.83 26.65 -23.87
CA ASP A 49 -11.93 27.62 -23.93
C ASP A 49 -13.25 27.00 -24.40
N VAL A 50 -13.22 26.04 -25.35
CA VAL A 50 -14.40 25.24 -25.71
C VAL A 50 -14.88 24.40 -24.51
N LEU A 51 -13.97 23.77 -23.77
CA LEU A 51 -14.30 22.99 -22.58
C LEU A 51 -14.91 23.87 -21.48
N ARG A 52 -14.31 25.03 -21.19
CA ARG A 52 -14.79 26.02 -20.20
C ARG A 52 -16.18 26.54 -20.57
N SER A 53 -16.40 26.84 -21.86
CA SER A 53 -17.69 27.29 -22.39
C SER A 53 -18.81 26.24 -22.24
N ALA A 54 -18.47 24.95 -22.12
CA ALA A 54 -19.43 23.88 -21.87
C ALA A 54 -19.83 23.74 -20.38
N TYR A 55 -19.12 24.39 -19.44
CA TYR A 55 -19.44 24.40 -18.00
C TYR A 55 -19.63 25.85 -17.48
N PRO A 56 -20.57 26.63 -18.05
CA PRO A 56 -20.78 28.02 -17.66
C PRO A 56 -21.24 28.09 -16.19
N TYR A 57 -20.70 29.04 -15.44
CA TYR A 57 -20.95 29.20 -14.00
C TYR A 57 -22.41 29.55 -13.63
N THR A 58 -23.24 29.87 -14.64
CA THR A 58 -24.66 30.17 -14.52
C THR A 58 -25.57 28.94 -14.65
N GLU A 59 -25.07 27.80 -15.15
CA GLU A 59 -25.92 26.64 -15.44
C GLU A 59 -25.92 25.62 -14.29
N HIS A 60 -26.89 25.73 -13.37
CA HIS A 60 -27.04 24.86 -12.20
C HIS A 60 -27.21 23.35 -12.47
N SER A 61 -27.32 22.92 -13.73
CA SER A 61 -27.26 21.51 -14.15
C SER A 61 -25.87 21.00 -14.54
N LYS A 62 -24.90 21.89 -14.81
CA LYS A 62 -23.52 21.53 -15.20
C LYS A 62 -22.47 22.11 -14.25
N ASN A 63 -22.65 23.36 -13.85
CA ASN A 63 -22.00 23.94 -12.68
C ASN A 63 -23.07 24.11 -11.61
N ALA A 64 -23.19 23.11 -10.73
CA ALA A 64 -24.28 22.97 -9.76
C ALA A 64 -24.46 24.14 -8.77
N GLY A 65 -23.54 25.11 -8.80
CA GLY A 65 -23.32 26.04 -7.71
C GLY A 65 -22.70 25.29 -6.54
N PHE A 66 -21.36 25.29 -6.46
CA PHE A 66 -20.64 24.90 -5.24
C PHE A 66 -19.99 26.13 -4.59
N VAL A 67 -20.82 27.05 -4.09
CA VAL A 67 -20.45 27.79 -2.87
C VAL A 67 -20.34 26.76 -1.75
N TRP A 68 -19.29 26.85 -0.94
CA TRP A 68 -19.22 26.11 0.31
C TRP A 68 -20.10 26.74 1.39
N SER A 69 -21.40 26.66 1.14
CA SER A 69 -22.43 26.55 2.16
C SER A 69 -22.70 25.04 2.35
N GLN A 70 -23.85 24.69 2.93
CA GLN A 70 -24.50 23.41 2.66
C GLN A 70 -25.49 23.51 1.46
N SER A 71 -25.73 24.71 0.88
CA SER A 71 -26.52 24.98 -0.35
C SER A 71 -26.42 26.45 -0.85
N VAL A 72 -26.67 26.73 -2.14
CA VAL A 72 -25.91 27.76 -2.92
C VAL A 72 -26.70 28.74 -3.81
N ALA A 73 -26.20 30.00 -3.91
CA ALA A 73 -26.37 31.02 -4.98
C ALA A 73 -25.28 32.15 -4.80
N GLN A 74 -25.22 33.27 -5.55
CA GLN A 74 -24.90 33.51 -6.99
C GLN A 74 -24.51 35.03 -7.18
N GLU A 75 -24.48 35.61 -8.40
CA GLU A 75 -24.16 37.04 -8.80
C GLU A 75 -22.74 37.60 -8.47
N GLU A 76 -22.12 38.68 -9.04
CA GLU A 76 -22.15 39.47 -10.31
C GLU A 76 -20.80 40.32 -10.38
N LEU A 77 -20.33 41.10 -11.38
CA LEU A 77 -20.76 41.52 -12.75
C LEU A 77 -19.55 41.69 -13.75
N HIS A 78 -18.97 42.90 -13.93
CA HIS A 78 -18.00 43.33 -15.01
C HIS A 78 -16.95 44.38 -14.46
N GLN A 79 -16.00 45.08 -15.14
CA GLN A 79 -15.45 45.32 -16.52
C GLN A 79 -14.06 46.05 -16.35
N GLY A 80 -13.16 46.40 -17.31
CA GLY A 80 -12.97 46.20 -18.77
C GLY A 80 -11.90 47.16 -19.40
N LEU A 81 -11.40 46.86 -20.63
CA LEU A 81 -10.62 47.68 -21.62
C LEU A 81 -9.13 48.15 -21.42
N GLY A 82 -8.25 47.73 -22.36
CA GLY A 82 -7.37 48.57 -23.24
C GLY A 82 -6.00 49.15 -22.80
N VAL A 83 -4.89 48.84 -23.50
CA VAL A 83 -3.53 49.46 -23.35
C VAL A 83 -2.64 49.37 -24.63
N ASP A 84 -1.93 50.45 -25.02
CA ASP A 84 -0.91 50.48 -26.10
C ASP A 84 0.51 50.01 -25.67
N ILE A 85 1.34 49.54 -26.61
CA ILE A 85 2.70 49.02 -26.38
C ILE A 85 3.78 49.90 -27.03
N LYS A 86 4.97 50.01 -26.41
CA LYS A 86 6.10 50.78 -26.93
C LYS A 86 7.30 49.89 -27.25
N VAL A 87 7.78 49.94 -28.49
CA VAL A 87 8.79 49.02 -29.05
C VAL A 87 10.05 49.79 -29.43
N THR A 88 11.22 49.22 -29.10
CA THR A 88 12.55 49.77 -29.46
C THR A 88 13.33 48.73 -30.25
N VAL A 89 13.79 49.11 -31.45
CA VAL A 89 14.55 48.26 -32.38
C VAL A 89 15.98 48.78 -32.52
N ILE A 90 16.95 47.86 -32.57
CA ILE A 90 18.39 48.14 -32.67
C ILE A 90 18.97 47.28 -33.80
N SER A 91 19.78 47.87 -34.67
CA SER A 91 20.45 47.22 -35.80
C SER A 91 21.80 47.91 -36.03
N GLU A 92 22.77 47.19 -36.60
CA GLU A 92 24.11 47.71 -36.91
C GLU A 92 24.10 48.83 -37.98
N HIS A 93 22.96 49.07 -38.63
CA HIS A 93 22.76 50.17 -39.58
C HIS A 93 22.22 51.45 -38.91
N PHE A 94 21.76 51.37 -37.66
CA PHE A 94 21.33 52.53 -36.87
C PHE A 94 22.47 53.05 -35.97
N ARG A 95 22.60 54.38 -35.83
CA ARG A 95 23.53 54.98 -34.85
C ARG A 95 22.93 55.11 -33.45
N GLU A 96 21.60 55.15 -33.34
CA GLU A 96 20.85 55.22 -32.07
C GLU A 96 19.59 54.34 -32.16
N PRO A 97 19.06 53.78 -31.05
CA PRO A 97 17.89 52.90 -31.06
C PRO A 97 16.61 53.57 -31.58
N LEU A 98 15.97 52.98 -32.59
CA LEU A 98 14.69 53.46 -33.12
C LEU A 98 13.56 53.04 -32.17
N THR A 99 12.71 53.98 -31.72
CA THR A 99 11.62 53.68 -30.77
C THR A 99 10.29 54.26 -31.23
N PHE A 100 9.27 53.41 -31.35
CA PHE A 100 7.91 53.77 -31.76
C PHE A 100 6.86 53.11 -30.86
N THR A 101 5.58 53.37 -31.08
CA THR A 101 4.46 52.94 -30.22
C THR A 101 3.35 52.38 -31.11
N CYS A 102 2.77 51.25 -30.73
CA CYS A 102 1.84 50.47 -31.52
C CYS A 102 0.76 49.82 -30.63
N ASP A 103 -0.42 49.58 -31.20
CA ASP A 103 -1.47 48.81 -30.53
C ASP A 103 -1.06 47.33 -30.44
N GLY A 104 -1.52 46.62 -29.41
CA GLY A 104 -1.21 45.21 -29.14
C GLY A 104 -1.70 44.22 -30.20
N SER A 105 -2.45 44.68 -31.21
CA SER A 105 -2.88 43.90 -32.38
C SER A 105 -2.01 44.11 -33.63
N SER A 106 -0.83 44.72 -33.51
CA SER A 106 0.09 44.99 -34.63
C SER A 106 0.97 43.76 -34.94
N THR A 107 0.96 43.25 -36.17
CA THR A 107 1.76 42.07 -36.55
C THR A 107 3.26 42.38 -36.63
N ILE A 108 4.10 41.34 -36.52
CA ILE A 108 5.57 41.47 -36.57
C ILE A 108 6.02 42.07 -37.91
N ASP A 109 5.39 41.67 -39.01
CA ASP A 109 5.60 42.20 -40.36
C ASP A 109 5.30 43.70 -40.42
N LEU A 110 4.26 44.17 -39.71
CA LEU A 110 3.96 45.59 -39.56
C LEU A 110 5.08 46.34 -38.82
N LEU A 111 5.66 45.73 -37.77
CA LEU A 111 6.78 46.31 -37.00
C LEU A 111 8.09 46.32 -37.81
N ILE A 112 8.33 45.28 -38.62
CA ILE A 112 9.45 45.22 -39.57
C ILE A 112 9.27 46.30 -40.63
N TYR A 113 8.10 46.39 -41.27
CA TYR A 113 7.78 47.38 -42.29
C TYR A 113 7.93 48.82 -41.75
N GLN A 114 7.41 49.09 -40.55
CA GLN A 114 7.51 50.40 -39.88
C GLN A 114 8.96 50.76 -39.49
N THR A 115 9.84 49.76 -39.31
CA THR A 115 11.28 49.94 -39.13
C THR A 115 12.01 50.15 -40.47
N LEU A 116 11.64 49.43 -41.53
CA LEU A 116 12.23 49.53 -42.87
C LEU A 116 11.87 50.85 -43.57
N CYS A 117 10.67 51.38 -43.35
CA CYS A 117 10.25 52.73 -43.77
C CYS A 117 11.15 53.85 -43.19
N TYR A 118 11.96 53.55 -42.16
CA TYR A 118 12.91 54.48 -41.54
C TYR A 118 14.35 54.33 -42.07
N THR A 119 14.60 53.43 -43.03
CA THR A 119 15.95 53.12 -43.55
C THR A 119 16.12 53.26 -45.06
N HIS A 120 15.04 53.25 -45.84
CA HIS A 120 15.10 53.29 -47.30
C HIS A 120 14.09 54.30 -47.87
N ASP A 121 14.53 55.13 -48.83
CA ASP A 121 13.72 56.18 -49.46
C ASP A 121 12.71 55.64 -50.49
N ASP A 122 12.86 54.38 -50.93
CA ASP A 122 12.04 53.74 -51.95
C ASP A 122 11.82 52.27 -51.57
N LEU A 123 10.56 51.83 -51.46
CA LEU A 123 10.17 50.54 -50.86
C LEU A 123 9.85 49.45 -51.88
N ASP A 124 9.63 49.81 -53.16
CA ASP A 124 9.24 48.88 -54.24
C ASP A 124 10.34 47.87 -54.65
N VAL A 125 11.49 47.87 -53.95
CA VAL A 125 12.67 47.04 -54.24
C VAL A 125 13.09 46.18 -53.03
N ILE A 126 12.27 46.12 -51.98
CA ILE A 126 12.59 45.48 -50.70
C ILE A 126 11.51 44.47 -50.35
N ASP A 127 11.85 43.20 -50.30
CA ASP A 127 10.96 42.18 -49.74
C ASP A 127 10.99 42.24 -48.20
N VAL A 128 9.83 42.09 -47.56
CA VAL A 128 9.72 42.09 -46.10
C VAL A 128 10.19 40.75 -45.54
N ASP A 129 10.00 39.66 -46.30
CA ASP A 129 10.36 38.30 -45.91
C ASP A 129 11.89 38.08 -45.78
N ASP A 130 12.71 38.97 -46.36
CA ASP A 130 14.18 38.98 -46.20
C ASP A 130 14.64 39.46 -44.80
N TYR A 131 13.76 40.05 -43.98
CA TYR A 131 14.11 40.69 -42.70
C TYR A 131 13.42 40.04 -41.51
N LEU A 132 14.20 39.51 -40.55
CA LEU A 132 13.65 38.76 -39.40
C LEU A 132 14.08 39.37 -38.05
N LEU A 133 13.09 39.75 -37.23
CA LEU A 133 13.28 40.53 -36.01
C LEU A 133 13.76 39.66 -34.84
N LYS A 134 15.08 39.62 -34.65
CA LYS A 134 15.77 38.63 -33.80
C LYS A 134 16.01 39.09 -32.36
N VAL A 135 15.63 38.25 -31.39
CA VAL A 135 16.02 38.38 -29.97
C VAL A 135 17.42 37.78 -29.75
N CYS A 136 18.32 38.50 -29.07
CA CYS A 136 19.72 38.10 -28.90
C CYS A 136 19.92 37.08 -27.76
N GLY A 137 20.57 35.92 -28.03
CA GLY A 137 20.74 34.86 -27.01
C GLY A 137 21.83 33.78 -27.18
N GLN A 138 22.45 33.59 -28.35
CA GLN A 138 23.45 32.52 -28.64
C GLN A 138 22.92 31.06 -28.53
N LEU A 139 23.57 29.99 -29.01
CA LEU A 139 24.92 29.78 -29.57
C LEU A 139 24.82 28.87 -30.84
N ALA A 140 25.91 28.65 -31.60
CA ALA A 140 25.88 28.00 -32.92
C ALA A 140 26.95 26.89 -33.10
N TRP A 141 26.78 26.05 -34.13
CA TRP A 141 27.78 25.09 -34.62
C TRP A 141 27.91 25.10 -36.15
N HIS A 142 29.08 24.73 -36.67
CA HIS A 142 29.35 24.62 -38.11
C HIS A 142 28.76 23.33 -38.71
N GLY A 143 28.38 23.39 -39.99
CA GLY A 143 27.72 22.28 -40.68
C GLY A 143 28.65 21.14 -41.09
N VAL A 144 28.09 19.94 -41.10
CA VAL A 144 28.57 18.75 -41.83
C VAL A 144 27.37 18.20 -42.59
N TYR A 145 27.54 17.87 -43.88
CA TYR A 145 26.47 17.24 -44.66
C TYR A 145 26.16 15.84 -44.10
N LEU A 146 24.94 15.64 -43.61
CA LEU A 146 24.37 14.31 -43.42
C LEU A 146 23.89 13.76 -44.78
N PRO A 147 24.03 12.45 -45.04
CA PRO A 147 23.39 11.82 -46.20
C PRO A 147 21.86 11.81 -46.03
N LEU A 148 21.12 11.79 -47.15
CA LEU A 148 19.67 11.69 -47.15
C LEU A 148 19.22 10.31 -46.61
N ILE A 149 18.71 10.26 -45.38
CA ILE A 149 18.23 9.03 -44.75
C ILE A 149 16.83 8.72 -45.28
N CYS A 150 16.76 7.76 -46.21
CA CYS A 150 15.50 7.27 -46.77
C CYS A 150 14.99 6.06 -45.97
N PHE A 151 13.78 6.16 -45.41
CA PHE A 151 13.11 5.04 -44.75
C PHE A 151 12.36 4.18 -45.78
N PRO A 152 12.27 2.85 -45.61
CA PRO A 152 11.62 1.93 -46.56
C PRO A 152 10.09 1.89 -46.42
N VAL A 153 9.44 3.02 -46.14
CA VAL A 153 8.00 3.16 -45.89
C VAL A 153 7.47 4.37 -46.67
N GLN A 154 6.28 4.24 -47.30
CA GLN A 154 5.68 5.36 -48.04
C GLN A 154 4.94 6.31 -47.08
N ILE A 155 4.94 7.62 -47.36
CA ILE A 155 4.33 8.64 -46.47
C ILE A 155 2.83 8.38 -46.26
N ASN A 156 2.12 7.90 -47.28
CA ASN A 156 0.70 7.51 -47.21
C ASN A 156 0.44 6.16 -46.49
N GLN A 157 1.47 5.47 -46.02
CA GLN A 157 1.39 4.23 -45.23
C GLN A 157 1.72 4.46 -43.74
N LEU A 158 2.18 5.68 -43.39
CA LEU A 158 2.47 6.07 -42.01
C LEU A 158 1.16 6.25 -41.21
N PRO A 159 1.01 5.61 -40.05
CA PRO A 159 0.02 5.99 -39.04
C PRO A 159 0.16 7.45 -38.61
N ARG A 160 -0.92 8.04 -38.10
CA ARG A 160 -0.92 9.43 -37.61
C ARG A 160 -0.02 9.61 -36.37
N GLU A 161 0.20 8.53 -35.64
CA GLU A 161 0.98 8.45 -34.41
C GLU A 161 2.47 8.10 -34.68
N SER A 162 2.93 8.20 -35.94
CA SER A 162 4.31 7.90 -36.32
C SER A 162 5.30 8.92 -35.75
N GLN A 163 6.19 8.49 -34.85
CA GLN A 163 7.26 9.32 -34.28
C GLN A 163 8.62 9.01 -34.95
N LEU A 164 9.40 10.06 -35.22
CA LEU A 164 10.78 9.95 -35.70
C LEU A 164 11.75 10.29 -34.55
N THR A 165 12.19 9.25 -33.83
CA THR A 165 13.20 9.36 -32.77
C THR A 165 14.60 9.20 -33.35
N VAL A 166 15.49 10.18 -33.08
CA VAL A 166 16.91 10.13 -33.46
C VAL A 166 17.78 10.03 -32.21
N THR A 167 18.42 8.88 -32.00
CA THR A 167 19.36 8.63 -30.90
C THR A 167 20.80 8.86 -31.36
N LEU A 168 21.53 9.73 -30.66
CA LEU A 168 22.94 9.99 -30.92
C LEU A 168 23.82 9.08 -30.05
N TYR A 169 24.85 8.46 -30.65
CA TYR A 169 25.79 7.59 -29.96
C TYR A 169 27.24 8.08 -30.09
N ALA A 170 28.00 7.95 -29.00
CA ALA A 170 29.46 8.10 -29.03
C ALA A 170 30.15 6.73 -29.07
N THR A 171 31.25 6.65 -29.83
CA THR A 171 32.22 5.54 -29.77
C THR A 171 33.63 6.10 -29.67
N PRO A 172 34.44 5.69 -28.68
CA PRO A 172 35.82 6.15 -28.57
C PRO A 172 36.68 5.59 -29.72
N LEU A 173 37.28 6.52 -30.48
CA LEU A 173 38.28 6.19 -31.50
C LEU A 173 39.52 5.55 -30.84
N PRO A 174 40.19 4.59 -31.51
CA PRO A 174 41.48 4.10 -31.04
C PRO A 174 42.54 5.23 -31.08
N PRO A 175 43.51 5.26 -30.15
CA PRO A 175 44.61 6.20 -30.22
C PRO A 175 45.44 5.93 -31.49
N PRO A 176 45.89 6.97 -32.22
CA PRO A 176 46.65 6.79 -33.46
C PRO A 176 48.00 6.14 -33.16
N GLY A 177 48.21 4.92 -33.66
CA GLY A 177 49.45 4.15 -33.52
C GLY A 177 49.33 2.76 -32.86
N GLY A 178 48.16 2.38 -32.34
CA GLY A 178 47.94 1.03 -31.82
C GLY A 178 47.80 -0.03 -32.93
N ALA A 179 48.64 -1.07 -32.92
CA ALA A 179 48.56 -2.18 -33.87
C ALA A 179 47.37 -3.13 -33.60
N GLU A 180 46.93 -3.88 -34.62
CA GLU A 180 45.84 -4.87 -34.50
C GLU A 180 46.22 -6.10 -33.65
N GLU A 181 46.05 -6.07 -32.33
CA GLU A 181 45.98 -7.31 -31.55
C GLU A 181 44.66 -8.06 -31.84
N LYS A 182 44.74 -9.06 -32.72
CA LYS A 182 43.63 -9.98 -33.03
C LYS A 182 43.37 -10.97 -31.90
N GLY A 183 42.79 -10.47 -30.81
CA GLY A 183 42.34 -11.30 -29.68
C GLY A 183 41.42 -10.57 -28.71
N LYS A 184 40.22 -11.12 -28.49
CA LYS A 184 39.19 -10.65 -27.52
C LYS A 184 38.54 -9.30 -27.86
N GLN A 185 37.64 -9.30 -28.84
CA GLN A 185 36.53 -8.33 -28.85
C GLN A 185 35.64 -8.57 -27.61
N LYS A 186 35.96 -7.91 -26.50
CA LYS A 186 34.98 -7.61 -25.46
C LYS A 186 34.15 -6.44 -25.98
N ALA A 187 32.82 -6.51 -25.90
CA ALA A 187 31.95 -5.46 -26.43
C ALA A 187 32.32 -4.10 -25.82
N ARG A 188 32.65 -3.11 -26.66
CA ARG A 188 32.77 -1.71 -26.24
C ARG A 188 31.34 -1.19 -26.09
N SER A 189 30.98 -0.72 -24.91
CA SER A 189 29.69 -0.07 -24.69
C SER A 189 29.60 1.20 -25.54
N MET A 190 28.61 1.26 -26.44
CA MET A 190 28.18 2.51 -27.06
C MET A 190 27.43 3.32 -26.00
N GLU A 191 27.80 4.59 -25.84
CA GLU A 191 27.15 5.48 -24.88
C GLU A 191 26.20 6.41 -25.66
N ALA A 192 24.92 6.44 -25.27
CA ALA A 192 23.93 7.31 -25.89
C ALA A 192 24.08 8.72 -25.32
N LEU A 193 24.28 9.70 -26.21
CA LEU A 193 24.45 11.11 -25.85
C LEU A 193 23.12 11.84 -25.64
N GLY A 194 22.03 11.29 -26.18
CA GLY A 194 20.68 11.85 -26.10
C GLY A 194 19.79 11.35 -27.24
N TRP A 195 18.51 11.72 -27.16
CA TRP A 195 17.51 11.51 -28.21
C TRP A 195 16.88 12.87 -28.58
N VAL A 196 16.40 12.98 -29.82
CA VAL A 196 15.58 14.08 -30.30
C VAL A 196 14.41 13.51 -31.09
N ASP A 197 13.20 13.92 -30.74
CA ASP A 197 11.99 13.71 -31.52
C ASP A 197 11.63 15.01 -32.25
N PHE A 198 11.14 14.91 -33.49
CA PHE A 198 10.89 16.07 -34.35
C PHE A 198 9.41 16.45 -34.38
N PRO A 199 9.00 17.61 -33.81
CA PRO A 199 7.67 18.17 -34.08
C PRO A 199 7.64 18.75 -35.50
N THR A 200 6.55 18.44 -36.23
CA THR A 200 6.12 19.04 -37.52
C THR A 200 7.14 19.11 -38.67
N SER A 201 6.79 18.49 -39.80
CA SER A 201 7.41 18.78 -41.10
C SER A 201 7.01 20.17 -41.61
N SER A 202 7.86 20.80 -42.41
CA SER A 202 7.59 22.06 -43.14
C SER A 202 6.59 21.90 -44.31
N PHE A 203 5.65 20.98 -44.20
CA PHE A 203 4.61 20.64 -45.18
C PHE A 203 3.44 19.95 -44.48
N GLU A 204 2.20 20.25 -44.94
CA GLU A 204 0.95 19.77 -44.35
C GLU A 204 0.72 18.27 -44.60
N VAL A 205 1.18 17.41 -43.68
CA VAL A 205 0.95 15.96 -43.77
C VAL A 205 -0.46 15.61 -43.30
N ARG A 206 -1.41 15.53 -44.24
CA ARG A 206 -2.76 15.02 -43.98
C ARG A 206 -2.77 13.50 -43.81
N PHE A 207 -2.56 13.04 -42.58
CA PHE A 207 -2.79 11.65 -42.20
C PHE A 207 -4.27 11.28 -42.37
N SER A 208 -4.55 10.18 -43.10
CA SER A 208 -5.91 9.70 -43.35
C SER A 208 -6.21 8.43 -42.56
N THR A 209 -7.06 8.53 -41.53
CA THR A 209 -7.57 7.39 -40.76
C THR A 209 -8.39 6.46 -41.66
N PRO A 210 -8.05 5.16 -41.76
CA PRO A 210 -8.81 4.24 -42.61
C PRO A 210 -10.18 3.89 -41.99
N PRO A 211 -11.18 3.54 -42.81
CA PRO A 211 -12.41 2.94 -42.31
C PRO A 211 -12.12 1.54 -41.71
N PRO A 212 -12.93 1.07 -40.74
CA PRO A 212 -12.86 -0.31 -40.28
C PRO A 212 -13.13 -1.32 -41.40
N ALA A 213 -12.59 -2.53 -41.25
CA ALA A 213 -12.85 -3.63 -42.16
C ALA A 213 -14.35 -4.03 -42.15
N GLU A 214 -14.95 -4.15 -43.34
CA GLU A 214 -16.34 -4.59 -43.50
C GLU A 214 -16.55 -6.06 -43.04
N PHE A 215 -15.48 -6.86 -43.04
CA PHE A 215 -15.50 -8.26 -42.64
C PHE A 215 -14.79 -8.47 -41.29
N SER A 216 -15.57 -8.53 -40.21
CA SER A 216 -15.12 -9.00 -38.90
C SER A 216 -16.18 -9.95 -38.31
N PRO A 217 -16.05 -11.28 -38.49
CA PRO A 217 -17.04 -12.25 -38.02
C PRO A 217 -16.90 -12.56 -36.53
N GLN A 218 -17.99 -13.00 -35.91
CA GLN A 218 -17.99 -13.54 -34.55
C GLN A 218 -18.24 -15.05 -34.60
N TYR A 219 -17.37 -15.84 -33.96
CA TYR A 219 -17.46 -17.30 -33.95
C TYR A 219 -17.55 -17.85 -32.53
N GLU A 220 -18.37 -18.88 -32.34
CA GLU A 220 -18.45 -19.61 -31.06
C GLU A 220 -17.13 -20.35 -30.78
N PHE A 221 -16.58 -20.17 -29.57
CA PHE A 221 -15.33 -20.78 -29.15
C PHE A 221 -15.30 -22.32 -29.32
N SER A 222 -16.46 -22.96 -29.14
CA SER A 222 -16.69 -24.41 -29.30
C SER A 222 -16.44 -24.94 -30.71
N ARG A 223 -16.36 -24.08 -31.74
CA ARG A 223 -16.09 -24.46 -33.14
C ARG A 223 -14.60 -24.66 -33.45
N LEU A 224 -13.70 -24.27 -32.54
CA LEU A 224 -12.29 -24.62 -32.62
C LEU A 224 -12.09 -26.12 -32.34
N ASP A 225 -11.06 -26.73 -32.91
CA ASP A 225 -10.65 -28.08 -32.53
C ASP A 225 -10.17 -28.12 -31.06
N GLN A 226 -10.22 -29.30 -30.42
CA GLN A 226 -9.91 -29.44 -29.00
C GLN A 226 -8.45 -29.05 -28.64
N GLY A 227 -7.51 -29.15 -29.59
CA GLY A 227 -6.13 -28.69 -29.43
C GLY A 227 -6.04 -27.16 -29.43
N SER A 228 -6.64 -26.50 -30.44
CA SER A 228 -6.76 -25.05 -30.51
C SER A 228 -7.52 -24.47 -29.31
N GLN A 229 -8.63 -25.10 -28.88
CA GLN A 229 -9.39 -24.68 -27.69
C GLN A 229 -8.49 -24.67 -26.45
N LYS A 230 -7.78 -25.76 -26.19
CA LYS A 230 -6.89 -25.85 -25.04
C LYS A 230 -5.75 -24.85 -25.14
N HIS A 231 -5.05 -24.78 -26.27
CA HIS A 231 -3.88 -23.90 -26.40
C HIS A 231 -4.27 -22.42 -26.30
N LEU A 232 -5.39 -22.01 -26.90
CA LEU A 232 -5.91 -20.65 -26.79
C LEU A 232 -6.37 -20.34 -25.36
N GLN A 233 -6.97 -21.29 -24.65
CA GLN A 233 -7.23 -21.16 -23.21
C GLN A 233 -5.93 -21.01 -22.41
N ASP A 234 -4.92 -21.86 -22.62
CA ASP A 234 -3.63 -21.79 -21.90
C ASP A 234 -2.95 -20.42 -22.10
N VAL A 235 -3.11 -19.78 -23.27
CA VAL A 235 -2.65 -18.40 -23.52
C VAL A 235 -3.50 -17.35 -22.80
N LEU A 236 -4.83 -17.44 -22.86
CA LEU A 236 -5.74 -16.48 -22.23
C LEU A 236 -5.66 -16.52 -20.69
N HIS A 237 -5.42 -17.69 -20.09
CA HIS A 237 -5.21 -17.83 -18.63
C HIS A 237 -3.95 -17.14 -18.10
N LYS A 238 -3.04 -16.65 -18.97
CA LYS A 238 -1.95 -15.74 -18.55
C LYS A 238 -2.46 -14.41 -18.00
N LYS A 239 -3.66 -13.96 -18.39
CA LYS A 239 -4.30 -12.70 -17.94
C LYS A 239 -3.44 -11.43 -18.03
N SER A 240 -2.41 -11.38 -18.89
CA SER A 240 -1.54 -10.21 -18.97
C SER A 240 -0.74 -10.14 -20.27
N LEU A 241 -0.59 -8.92 -20.80
CA LEU A 241 -0.02 -8.66 -22.13
C LEU A 241 1.53 -8.75 -22.17
N PHE A 242 2.21 -8.44 -21.07
CA PHE A 242 3.68 -8.35 -21.03
C PHE A 242 4.36 -9.73 -21.19
N TRP A 243 3.67 -10.83 -20.87
CA TRP A 243 4.20 -12.20 -20.94
C TRP A 243 3.67 -13.02 -22.13
N LEU A 244 3.24 -12.35 -23.20
CA LEU A 244 2.86 -12.95 -24.48
C LEU A 244 4.08 -13.09 -25.42
N THR A 245 4.47 -14.34 -25.68
CA THR A 245 5.52 -14.69 -26.67
C THR A 245 5.05 -14.42 -28.10
N PRO A 246 5.95 -14.38 -29.11
CA PRO A 246 5.56 -14.18 -30.51
C PRO A 246 4.54 -15.20 -31.03
N GLU A 247 4.65 -16.47 -30.59
CA GLU A 247 3.73 -17.55 -30.94
C GLU A 247 2.36 -17.34 -30.29
N ASN A 248 2.33 -16.94 -29.02
CA ASN A 248 1.11 -16.59 -28.31
C ASN A 248 0.37 -15.42 -28.99
N ARG A 249 1.11 -14.37 -29.40
CA ARG A 249 0.53 -13.21 -30.10
C ARG A 249 -0.05 -13.64 -31.45
N ARG A 250 0.73 -14.39 -32.24
CA ARG A 250 0.28 -14.95 -33.51
C ARG A 250 -0.99 -15.78 -33.36
N LEU A 251 -1.06 -16.66 -32.36
CA LEU A 251 -2.27 -17.46 -32.07
C LEU A 251 -3.47 -16.57 -31.71
N LEU A 252 -3.29 -15.59 -30.83
CA LEU A 252 -4.35 -14.66 -30.42
C LEU A 252 -4.89 -13.87 -31.61
N TRP A 253 -4.03 -13.41 -32.52
CA TRP A 253 -4.46 -12.67 -33.72
C TRP A 253 -5.12 -13.57 -34.76
N GLU A 254 -4.57 -14.76 -35.03
CA GLU A 254 -5.15 -15.75 -35.96
C GLU A 254 -6.51 -16.29 -35.46
N LYS A 255 -6.76 -16.29 -34.14
CA LYS A 255 -8.00 -16.79 -33.53
C LYS A 255 -8.90 -15.68 -32.95
N ARG A 256 -8.60 -14.40 -33.18
CA ARG A 256 -9.30 -13.22 -32.57
C ARG A 256 -10.82 -13.31 -32.60
N TYR A 257 -11.39 -13.75 -33.72
CA TYR A 257 -12.84 -13.87 -33.94
C TYR A 257 -13.56 -14.89 -33.04
N PHE A 258 -12.83 -15.80 -32.38
CA PHE A 258 -13.36 -16.77 -31.41
C PHE A 258 -13.30 -16.26 -29.96
N CYS A 259 -12.65 -15.12 -29.70
CA CYS A 259 -12.37 -14.64 -28.34
C CYS A 259 -13.46 -13.72 -27.75
N HIS A 260 -14.48 -13.37 -28.53
CA HIS A 260 -15.57 -12.42 -28.19
C HIS A 260 -16.37 -12.72 -26.92
N SER A 261 -16.25 -13.89 -26.31
CA SER A 261 -17.09 -14.34 -25.19
C SER A 261 -16.80 -13.66 -23.83
N ASP A 262 -15.98 -12.61 -23.80
CA ASP A 262 -15.39 -12.00 -22.61
C ASP A 262 -14.68 -10.68 -23.00
N SER A 263 -15.09 -9.54 -22.44
CA SER A 263 -14.54 -8.24 -22.85
C SER A 263 -13.11 -8.00 -22.35
N SER A 264 -12.72 -8.63 -21.23
CA SER A 264 -11.40 -8.44 -20.60
C SER A 264 -10.23 -8.93 -21.48
N ARG A 265 -10.53 -9.68 -22.54
CA ARG A 265 -9.54 -10.25 -23.48
C ARG A 265 -9.08 -9.27 -24.55
N LEU A 266 -9.80 -8.17 -24.80
CA LEU A 266 -9.46 -7.27 -25.90
C LEU A 266 -8.05 -6.68 -25.81
N PRO A 267 -7.54 -6.21 -24.64
CA PRO A 267 -6.16 -5.74 -24.54
C PRO A 267 -5.12 -6.80 -24.94
N LEU A 268 -5.37 -8.09 -24.64
CA LEU A 268 -4.49 -9.19 -25.07
C LEU A 268 -4.52 -9.42 -26.58
N ILE A 269 -5.69 -9.27 -27.21
CA ILE A 269 -5.87 -9.40 -28.67
C ILE A 269 -5.20 -8.23 -29.40
N LEU A 270 -5.40 -7.00 -28.92
CA LEU A 270 -4.83 -5.80 -29.53
C LEU A 270 -3.31 -5.69 -29.32
N ALA A 271 -2.79 -6.09 -28.15
CA ALA A 271 -1.33 -6.24 -27.93
C ALA A 271 -0.69 -7.38 -28.76
N SER A 272 -1.53 -8.17 -29.45
CA SER A 272 -1.14 -9.24 -30.36
C SER A 272 -1.31 -8.87 -31.85
N ALA A 273 -1.73 -7.65 -32.16
CA ALA A 273 -1.79 -7.17 -33.55
C ALA A 273 -0.40 -7.23 -34.23
N PRO A 274 -0.30 -7.53 -35.54
CA PRO A 274 0.99 -7.67 -36.23
C PRO A 274 1.81 -6.38 -36.24
N SER A 275 1.14 -5.25 -36.41
CA SER A 275 1.68 -3.90 -36.32
C SER A 275 0.55 -2.89 -36.10
N TRP A 276 0.91 -1.66 -35.73
CA TRP A 276 -0.01 -0.50 -35.75
C TRP A 276 0.04 0.27 -37.08
N GLU A 277 0.63 -0.31 -38.12
CA GLU A 277 0.75 0.30 -39.45
C GLU A 277 -0.62 0.43 -40.13
N TRP A 278 -0.74 1.37 -41.07
CA TRP A 278 -2.02 1.72 -41.72
C TRP A 278 -2.80 0.51 -42.27
N ALA A 279 -2.11 -0.51 -42.77
CA ALA A 279 -2.71 -1.73 -43.30
C ALA A 279 -3.40 -2.64 -42.24
N CYS A 280 -3.02 -2.53 -40.96
CA CYS A 280 -3.58 -3.31 -39.85
C CYS A 280 -4.74 -2.59 -39.13
N LEU A 281 -4.79 -1.25 -39.22
CA LEU A 281 -5.82 -0.43 -38.56
C LEU A 281 -7.28 -0.80 -38.90
N PRO A 282 -7.66 -1.16 -40.16
CA PRO A 282 -9.04 -1.56 -40.46
C PRO A 282 -9.55 -2.75 -39.64
N ASP A 283 -8.70 -3.76 -39.45
CA ASP A 283 -9.00 -4.93 -38.62
C ASP A 283 -9.16 -4.52 -37.14
N ILE A 284 -8.23 -3.71 -36.63
CA ILE A 284 -8.23 -3.22 -35.24
C ILE A 284 -9.49 -2.41 -34.94
N TYR A 285 -9.86 -1.48 -35.83
CA TYR A 285 -11.05 -0.64 -35.66
C TYR A 285 -12.36 -1.44 -35.78
N ALA A 286 -12.37 -2.54 -36.54
CA ALA A 286 -13.53 -3.43 -36.62
C ALA A 286 -13.74 -4.18 -35.29
N LEU A 287 -12.66 -4.64 -34.66
CA LEU A 287 -12.71 -5.25 -33.32
C LEU A 287 -13.16 -4.22 -32.26
N LEU A 288 -12.59 -3.01 -32.25
CA LEU A 288 -12.97 -1.95 -31.31
C LEU A 288 -14.47 -1.59 -31.39
N ARG A 289 -15.05 -1.55 -32.60
CA ARG A 289 -16.49 -1.31 -32.79
C ARG A 289 -17.39 -2.51 -32.43
N GLN A 290 -16.84 -3.72 -32.31
CA GLN A 290 -17.60 -4.94 -32.01
C GLN A 290 -17.55 -5.34 -30.53
N TRP A 291 -16.58 -4.84 -29.77
CA TRP A 291 -16.49 -5.09 -28.33
C TRP A 291 -17.32 -4.09 -27.53
N SER A 292 -18.23 -4.60 -26.70
CA SER A 292 -18.82 -3.85 -25.59
C SER A 292 -17.97 -4.03 -24.33
N CYS A 293 -17.59 -2.95 -23.66
CA CYS A 293 -16.95 -3.04 -22.35
C CYS A 293 -17.98 -3.44 -21.29
N THR A 294 -17.75 -4.56 -20.57
CA THR A 294 -18.59 -4.94 -19.42
C THR A 294 -18.01 -4.49 -18.07
N ASN A 295 -16.73 -4.10 -18.04
CA ASN A 295 -16.04 -3.59 -16.87
C ASN A 295 -15.10 -2.45 -17.28
N HIS A 296 -15.47 -1.22 -16.91
CA HIS A 296 -14.71 0.00 -17.25
C HIS A 296 -13.27 0.03 -16.73
N LEU A 297 -12.90 -0.85 -15.77
CA LEU A 297 -11.53 -0.96 -15.30
C LEU A 297 -10.60 -1.70 -16.29
N ASP A 298 -11.16 -2.60 -17.11
CA ASP A 298 -10.39 -3.32 -18.15
C ASP A 298 -9.91 -2.35 -19.26
N ALA A 299 -10.56 -1.18 -19.39
CA ALA A 299 -10.16 -0.13 -20.32
C ALA A 299 -8.83 0.55 -19.94
N LEU A 300 -8.41 0.48 -18.66
CA LEU A 300 -7.15 1.09 -18.20
C LEU A 300 -5.94 0.46 -18.90
N GLY A 301 -5.96 -0.85 -19.18
CA GLY A 301 -4.89 -1.53 -19.92
C GLY A 301 -4.65 -0.96 -21.32
N LEU A 302 -5.70 -0.44 -21.98
CA LEU A 302 -5.61 0.18 -23.31
C LEU A 302 -4.97 1.58 -23.29
N LEU A 303 -4.64 2.13 -22.12
CA LEU A 303 -3.89 3.39 -21.99
C LEU A 303 -2.36 3.18 -21.90
N HIS A 304 -1.89 1.92 -21.84
CA HIS A 304 -0.47 1.59 -21.83
C HIS A 304 0.23 1.99 -23.15
N ALA A 305 1.54 2.24 -23.11
CA ALA A 305 2.35 2.64 -24.27
C ALA A 305 2.33 1.65 -25.47
N THR A 306 1.86 0.41 -25.24
CA THR A 306 1.63 -0.60 -26.29
C THR A 306 0.47 -0.24 -27.24
N PHE A 307 -0.37 0.72 -26.85
CA PHE A 307 -1.56 1.18 -27.57
C PHE A 307 -1.43 2.69 -27.90
N PRO A 308 -0.64 3.06 -28.93
CA PRO A 308 -0.43 4.46 -29.31
C PRO A 308 -1.64 5.07 -30.05
N ASP A 309 -2.35 4.26 -30.85
CA ASP A 309 -3.44 4.67 -31.74
C ASP A 309 -4.58 5.45 -31.04
N GLN A 310 -4.99 6.57 -31.64
CA GLN A 310 -6.00 7.44 -31.03
C GLN A 310 -7.41 6.85 -30.98
N GLU A 311 -7.81 5.97 -31.91
CA GLU A 311 -9.15 5.36 -31.85
C GLU A 311 -9.24 4.38 -30.67
N CYS A 312 -8.18 3.61 -30.43
CA CYS A 312 -8.02 2.72 -29.29
C CYS A 312 -8.08 3.51 -27.97
N ARG A 313 -7.25 4.56 -27.82
CA ARG A 313 -7.22 5.41 -26.62
C ARG A 313 -8.54 6.17 -26.41
N ARG A 314 -9.19 6.65 -27.47
CA ARG A 314 -10.52 7.27 -27.40
C ARG A 314 -11.59 6.28 -26.96
N THR A 315 -11.55 5.05 -27.48
CA THR A 315 -12.48 3.97 -27.10
C THR A 315 -12.31 3.61 -25.61
N ALA A 316 -11.07 3.51 -25.13
CA ALA A 316 -10.77 3.28 -23.71
C ALA A 316 -11.37 4.39 -22.82
N VAL A 317 -11.16 5.65 -23.17
CA VAL A 317 -11.72 6.80 -22.45
C VAL A 317 -13.25 6.82 -22.50
N GLN A 318 -13.87 6.50 -23.65
CA GLN A 318 -15.33 6.39 -23.78
C GLN A 318 -15.94 5.29 -22.90
N TRP A 319 -15.20 4.21 -22.61
CA TRP A 319 -15.63 3.18 -21.67
C TRP A 319 -15.46 3.65 -20.22
N MET A 320 -14.40 4.41 -19.93
CA MET A 320 -14.16 5.03 -18.62
C MET A 320 -15.13 6.16 -18.24
N ASP A 321 -15.91 6.71 -19.18
CA ASP A 321 -16.96 7.70 -18.89
C ASP A 321 -18.00 7.22 -17.88
N SER A 322 -18.16 5.90 -17.75
CA SER A 322 -19.05 5.26 -16.76
C SER A 322 -18.49 5.17 -15.33
N ILE A 323 -17.18 5.38 -15.13
CA ILE A 323 -16.53 5.29 -13.81
C ILE A 323 -17.05 6.40 -12.87
N SER A 324 -17.40 6.07 -11.63
CA SER A 324 -17.85 7.04 -10.62
C SER A 324 -16.70 7.91 -10.05
N ASP A 325 -16.95 9.15 -9.63
CA ASP A 325 -15.86 10.03 -9.12
C ASP A 325 -15.10 9.46 -7.89
N PRO A 326 -15.75 8.81 -6.90
CA PRO A 326 -15.07 8.14 -5.79
C PRO A 326 -14.25 6.90 -6.20
N GLU A 327 -14.35 6.47 -7.46
CA GLU A 327 -13.63 5.34 -8.03
C GLU A 327 -12.54 5.82 -8.99
N LEU A 328 -12.80 6.86 -9.79
CA LEU A 328 -11.78 7.54 -10.59
C LEU A 328 -10.62 8.07 -9.72
N LEU A 329 -10.91 8.53 -8.50
CA LEU A 329 -9.88 8.88 -7.50
C LEU A 329 -8.92 7.73 -7.14
N ASP A 330 -9.35 6.47 -7.29
CA ASP A 330 -8.51 5.29 -7.04
C ASP A 330 -7.69 4.86 -8.26
N PHE A 331 -7.79 5.55 -9.39
CA PHE A 331 -6.99 5.30 -10.60
C PHE A 331 -6.28 6.55 -11.14
N LEU A 332 -6.54 7.72 -10.55
CA LEU A 332 -5.99 9.00 -10.99
C LEU A 332 -4.45 9.05 -11.07
N PRO A 333 -3.65 8.44 -10.16
CA PRO A 333 -2.20 8.36 -10.32
C PRO A 333 -1.74 7.66 -11.61
N GLN A 334 -2.37 6.54 -11.97
CA GLN A 334 -2.08 5.77 -13.18
C GLN A 334 -2.50 6.55 -14.42
N LEU A 335 -3.64 7.23 -14.37
CA LEU A 335 -4.09 8.11 -15.45
C LEU A 335 -3.16 9.30 -15.64
N VAL A 336 -2.58 9.84 -14.56
CA VAL A 336 -1.55 10.89 -14.66
C VAL A 336 -0.26 10.36 -15.32
N GLN A 337 0.16 9.12 -15.05
CA GLN A 337 1.29 8.53 -15.79
C GLN A 337 0.95 8.22 -17.25
N ALA A 338 -0.29 7.81 -17.55
CA ALA A 338 -0.73 7.54 -18.92
C ALA A 338 -0.68 8.77 -19.85
N LEU A 339 -0.68 9.99 -19.29
CA LEU A 339 -0.47 11.26 -20.02
C LEU A 339 0.91 11.38 -20.68
N LYS A 340 1.90 10.55 -20.27
CA LYS A 340 3.19 10.42 -20.95
C LYS A 340 3.06 9.80 -22.35
N TYR A 341 2.01 9.00 -22.57
CA TYR A 341 1.81 8.19 -23.78
C TYR A 341 0.75 8.75 -24.73
N GLU A 342 0.18 9.92 -24.44
CA GLU A 342 -0.63 10.66 -25.43
C GLU A 342 0.30 11.29 -26.47
N CYS A 343 0.01 11.17 -27.76
CA CYS A 343 0.84 11.80 -28.80
C CYS A 343 0.79 13.34 -28.74
N TYR A 344 -0.31 13.92 -28.21
CA TYR A 344 -0.58 15.37 -28.21
C TYR A 344 -1.12 15.85 -26.85
N LEU A 345 -0.95 17.14 -26.53
CA LEU A 345 -1.51 17.84 -25.37
C LEU A 345 -3.05 17.80 -25.39
N ASP A 346 -3.66 18.06 -26.54
CA ASP A 346 -5.08 17.81 -26.76
C ASP A 346 -5.33 16.33 -27.08
N SER A 347 -5.86 15.61 -26.10
CA SER A 347 -6.14 14.17 -26.18
C SER A 347 -7.45 13.80 -25.48
N PRO A 348 -8.06 12.65 -25.82
CA PRO A 348 -9.25 12.16 -25.13
C PRO A 348 -9.06 12.07 -23.62
N LEU A 349 -7.89 11.61 -23.15
CA LEU A 349 -7.59 11.46 -21.73
C LEU A 349 -7.45 12.81 -21.02
N VAL A 350 -6.79 13.81 -21.64
CA VAL A 350 -6.70 15.16 -21.04
C VAL A 350 -8.07 15.83 -20.97
N ARG A 351 -8.87 15.77 -22.06
CA ARG A 351 -10.26 16.26 -22.07
C ARG A 351 -11.12 15.58 -20.99
N PHE A 352 -10.95 14.27 -20.81
CA PHE A 352 -11.62 13.50 -19.77
C PHE A 352 -11.23 13.99 -18.37
N LEU A 353 -9.93 14.04 -18.06
CA LEU A 353 -9.44 14.41 -16.73
C LEU A 353 -9.81 15.85 -16.35
N LEU A 354 -9.68 16.80 -17.29
CA LEU A 354 -10.07 18.19 -17.05
C LEU A 354 -11.59 18.34 -16.83
N ARG A 355 -12.43 17.68 -17.65
CA ARG A 355 -13.89 17.65 -17.42
C ARG A 355 -14.24 17.10 -16.04
N ARG A 356 -13.63 15.98 -15.63
CA ARG A 356 -13.91 15.35 -14.32
C ARG A 356 -13.39 16.21 -13.16
N ALA A 357 -12.30 16.94 -13.34
CA ALA A 357 -11.81 17.93 -12.38
C ALA A 357 -12.74 19.16 -12.27
N ILE A 358 -13.32 19.64 -13.38
CA ILE A 358 -14.33 20.72 -13.35
C ILE A 358 -15.59 20.29 -12.57
N GLY A 359 -16.00 19.01 -12.71
CA GLY A 359 -17.16 18.46 -12.01
C GLY A 359 -16.93 18.15 -10.51
N ASP A 360 -15.74 17.71 -10.12
CA ASP A 360 -15.45 17.28 -8.74
C ASP A 360 -14.16 17.91 -8.17
N VAL A 361 -14.34 18.71 -7.10
CA VAL A 361 -13.25 19.37 -6.38
C VAL A 361 -12.21 18.40 -5.78
N ARG A 362 -12.60 17.16 -5.48
CA ARG A 362 -11.70 16.10 -5.00
C ARG A 362 -10.78 15.63 -6.12
N ILE A 363 -11.32 15.51 -7.34
CA ILE A 363 -10.54 15.16 -8.53
C ILE A 363 -9.61 16.31 -8.89
N ALA A 364 -10.10 17.55 -8.94
CA ALA A 364 -9.25 18.72 -9.17
C ALA A 364 -8.12 18.85 -8.13
N HIS A 365 -8.44 18.63 -6.85
CA HIS A 365 -7.47 18.70 -5.76
C HIS A 365 -6.41 17.60 -5.85
N CYS A 366 -6.82 16.35 -6.09
CA CYS A 366 -5.89 15.24 -6.25
C CYS A 366 -5.03 15.39 -7.52
N LEU A 367 -5.64 15.80 -8.64
CA LEU A 367 -4.96 16.01 -9.93
C LEU A 367 -3.94 17.16 -9.84
N PHE A 368 -4.25 18.26 -9.16
CA PHE A 368 -3.31 19.37 -8.93
C PHE A 368 -2.03 18.88 -8.25
N TRP A 369 -2.15 18.10 -7.17
CA TRP A 369 -0.97 17.63 -6.44
C TRP A 369 -0.20 16.54 -7.20
N LEU A 370 -0.88 15.64 -7.93
CA LEU A 370 -0.24 14.64 -8.79
C LEU A 370 0.55 15.29 -9.95
N LEU A 371 -0.05 16.28 -10.65
CA LEU A 371 0.62 17.02 -11.71
C LEU A 371 1.79 17.85 -11.17
N LYS A 372 1.61 18.51 -10.01
CA LYS A 372 2.63 19.31 -9.33
C LYS A 372 3.83 18.49 -8.85
N ASP A 373 3.60 17.25 -8.43
CA ASP A 373 4.64 16.28 -8.12
C ASP A 373 5.37 15.81 -9.39
N ALA A 374 4.61 15.52 -10.45
CA ALA A 374 5.13 15.12 -11.76
C ALA A 374 5.92 16.22 -12.52
N LEU A 375 5.87 17.49 -12.10
CA LEU A 375 6.77 18.56 -12.58
C LEU A 375 8.26 18.26 -12.41
N GLN A 376 8.62 17.24 -11.62
CA GLN A 376 9.99 16.80 -11.37
C GLN A 376 10.48 15.74 -12.37
N ASP A 377 9.62 15.31 -13.31
CA ASP A 377 9.95 14.35 -14.36
C ASP A 377 10.98 14.94 -15.36
N SER A 378 12.07 14.21 -15.60
CA SER A 378 13.18 14.68 -16.43
C SER A 378 12.88 14.73 -17.93
N GLN A 379 11.79 14.11 -18.38
CA GLN A 379 11.39 14.05 -19.79
C GLN A 379 10.08 14.81 -20.03
N PHE A 380 9.09 14.62 -19.14
CA PHE A 380 7.72 15.07 -19.33
C PHE A 380 7.33 16.31 -18.52
N SER A 381 8.25 16.92 -17.76
CA SER A 381 7.96 18.09 -16.91
C SER A 381 7.31 19.26 -17.66
N VAL A 382 7.75 19.59 -18.88
CA VAL A 382 7.15 20.65 -19.72
C VAL A 382 5.69 20.34 -20.05
N ARG A 383 5.36 19.08 -20.38
CA ARG A 383 3.97 18.65 -20.57
C ARG A 383 3.16 18.79 -19.27
N TYR A 384 3.71 18.37 -18.13
CA TYR A 384 3.04 18.52 -16.84
C TYR A 384 2.84 19.99 -16.42
N GLN A 385 3.70 20.92 -16.85
CA GLN A 385 3.49 22.37 -16.66
C GLN A 385 2.24 22.85 -17.41
N HIS A 386 2.10 22.53 -18.70
CA HIS A 386 0.92 22.88 -19.50
C HIS A 386 -0.37 22.26 -18.93
N LEU A 387 -0.33 20.99 -18.52
CA LEU A 387 -1.49 20.30 -17.95
C LEU A 387 -1.88 20.83 -16.56
N LEU A 388 -0.90 21.27 -15.75
CA LEU A 388 -1.15 21.93 -14.48
C LEU A 388 -1.73 23.34 -14.67
N ALA A 389 -1.20 24.12 -15.62
CA ALA A 389 -1.74 25.43 -15.96
C ALA A 389 -3.17 25.34 -16.54
N ALA A 390 -3.45 24.33 -17.36
CA ALA A 390 -4.79 24.03 -17.86
C ALA A 390 -5.79 23.75 -16.71
N LEU A 391 -5.40 22.92 -15.75
CA LEU A 391 -6.21 22.66 -14.55
C LEU A 391 -6.42 23.93 -13.71
N LEU A 392 -5.39 24.76 -13.55
CA LEU A 392 -5.49 26.04 -12.83
C LEU A 392 -6.38 27.05 -13.55
N CYS A 393 -6.37 27.09 -14.89
CA CYS A 393 -7.30 27.89 -15.69
C CYS A 393 -8.74 27.39 -15.54
N CYS A 394 -8.97 26.08 -15.60
CA CYS A 394 -10.27 25.44 -15.40
C CYS A 394 -10.79 25.57 -13.95
N SER A 395 -9.91 25.78 -12.98
CA SER A 395 -10.28 25.98 -11.57
C SER A 395 -10.96 27.34 -11.32
N GLY A 396 -11.86 27.38 -10.34
CA GLY A 396 -12.37 28.65 -9.79
C GLY A 396 -11.31 29.39 -8.96
N GLN A 397 -11.43 30.72 -8.82
CA GLN A 397 -10.48 31.55 -8.06
C GLN A 397 -10.25 31.03 -6.64
N GLY A 398 -11.32 30.77 -5.87
CA GLY A 398 -11.21 30.31 -4.49
C GLY A 398 -10.51 28.96 -4.33
N LEU A 399 -10.46 28.12 -5.38
CA LEU A 399 -9.70 26.88 -5.40
C LEU A 399 -8.21 27.13 -5.73
N ARG A 400 -7.90 28.04 -6.66
CA ARG A 400 -6.50 28.48 -6.90
C ARG A 400 -5.87 29.07 -5.64
N GLU A 401 -6.55 30.01 -4.98
CA GLU A 401 -6.05 30.59 -3.72
C GLU A 401 -5.88 29.54 -2.62
N GLU A 402 -6.70 28.49 -2.62
CA GLU A 402 -6.58 27.38 -1.66
C GLU A 402 -5.35 26.51 -1.98
N PHE A 403 -5.05 26.27 -3.26
CA PHE A 403 -3.80 25.64 -3.67
C PHE A 403 -2.58 26.49 -3.29
N ASP A 404 -2.66 27.81 -3.35
CA ASP A 404 -1.60 28.72 -2.89
C ASP A 404 -1.40 28.66 -1.37
N ARG A 405 -2.50 28.73 -0.60
CA ARG A 405 -2.47 28.57 0.87
C ARG A 405 -1.87 27.23 1.28
N GLN A 406 -2.27 26.13 0.64
CA GLN A 406 -1.70 24.80 0.89
C GLN A 406 -0.21 24.73 0.49
N SER A 407 0.15 25.30 -0.66
CA SER A 407 1.54 25.32 -1.16
C SER A 407 2.47 26.10 -0.24
N TRP A 408 2.01 27.22 0.30
CA TRP A 408 2.76 28.00 1.29
C TRP A 408 2.92 27.22 2.61
N LEU A 409 1.84 26.62 3.14
CA LEU A 409 1.89 25.81 4.36
C LEU A 409 2.88 24.63 4.23
N VAL A 410 2.81 23.86 3.13
CA VAL A 410 3.76 22.76 2.85
C VAL A 410 5.21 23.26 2.79
N ASN A 411 5.45 24.43 2.19
CA ASN A 411 6.79 25.00 2.10
C ASN A 411 7.34 25.52 3.45
N ILE A 412 6.48 25.96 4.39
CA ILE A 412 6.90 26.22 5.78
C ILE A 412 7.26 24.89 6.46
N LEU A 413 6.36 23.89 6.41
CA LEU A 413 6.56 22.60 7.07
C LEU A 413 7.82 21.87 6.59
N ALA A 414 8.14 21.94 5.29
CA ALA A 414 9.39 21.41 4.73
C ALA A 414 10.65 22.09 5.34
N LYS A 415 10.64 23.42 5.49
CA LYS A 415 11.74 24.18 6.12
C LYS A 415 11.87 23.87 7.62
N VAL A 416 10.75 23.64 8.32
CA VAL A 416 10.77 23.22 9.73
C VAL A 416 11.32 21.80 9.85
N ALA A 417 10.83 20.86 9.05
CA ALA A 417 11.27 19.46 9.07
C ALA A 417 12.78 19.34 8.79
N GLN A 418 13.31 20.07 7.80
CA GLN A 418 14.73 20.08 7.50
C GLN A 418 15.57 20.65 8.67
N ARG A 419 15.18 21.80 9.25
CA ARG A 419 15.85 22.35 10.45
C ARG A 419 15.85 21.37 11.62
N VAL A 420 14.74 20.68 11.87
CA VAL A 420 14.60 19.70 12.96
C VAL A 420 15.43 18.44 12.73
N ARG A 421 15.61 18.01 11.48
CA ARG A 421 16.54 16.93 11.11
C ARG A 421 17.99 17.30 11.37
N ASP A 422 18.41 18.45 10.85
CA ASP A 422 19.81 18.91 10.88
C ASP A 422 20.24 19.35 12.29
N ALA A 423 19.29 19.72 13.14
CA ALA A 423 19.50 20.01 14.56
C ALA A 423 19.98 18.78 15.35
N SER A 424 20.88 19.03 16.32
CA SER A 424 21.39 18.01 17.24
C SER A 424 20.26 17.42 18.10
N PRO A 425 20.28 16.13 18.48
CA PRO A 425 19.15 15.46 19.13
C PRO A 425 18.56 16.18 20.36
N SER A 426 19.39 16.89 21.14
CA SER A 426 18.96 17.66 22.31
C SER A 426 18.33 19.03 22.00
N SER A 427 18.53 19.57 20.79
CA SER A 427 17.97 20.87 20.38
C SER A 427 16.70 20.76 19.52
N ARG A 428 16.43 19.58 18.94
CA ARG A 428 15.33 19.34 17.98
C ARG A 428 13.96 19.85 18.44
N GLN A 429 13.58 19.62 19.70
CA GLN A 429 12.27 20.04 20.21
C GLN A 429 12.16 21.57 20.43
N ALA A 430 13.29 22.28 20.63
CA ALA A 430 13.31 23.73 20.65
C ALA A 430 13.20 24.31 19.23
N VAL A 431 14.01 23.78 18.29
CA VAL A 431 13.99 24.15 16.87
C VAL A 431 12.62 23.88 16.22
N LEU A 432 11.95 22.80 16.61
CA LEU A 432 10.57 22.54 16.20
C LEU A 432 9.61 23.63 16.69
N ARG A 433 9.64 23.97 17.98
CA ARG A 433 8.74 24.99 18.56
C ARG A 433 8.91 26.35 17.89
N GLU A 434 10.16 26.79 17.71
CA GLU A 434 10.51 28.02 16.99
C GLU A 434 9.97 27.99 15.55
N GLY A 435 10.24 26.90 14.82
CA GLY A 435 9.75 26.74 13.44
C GLY A 435 8.22 26.69 13.32
N LEU A 436 7.48 26.27 14.34
CA LEU A 436 6.01 26.25 14.32
C LEU A 436 5.37 27.62 14.64
N ASP A 437 6.11 28.60 15.18
CA ASP A 437 5.60 29.97 15.25
C ASP A 437 5.48 30.61 13.85
N GLU A 438 6.27 30.19 12.84
CA GLU A 438 6.04 30.56 11.43
C GLU A 438 4.71 29.99 10.90
N VAL A 439 4.35 28.76 11.27
CA VAL A 439 3.06 28.13 10.90
C VAL A 439 1.90 28.87 11.57
N LYS A 440 2.07 29.28 12.82
CA LYS A 440 1.09 30.11 13.53
C LYS A 440 0.94 31.50 12.90
N GLN A 441 2.03 32.15 12.47
CA GLN A 441 1.98 33.40 11.72
C GLN A 441 1.25 33.25 10.38
N PHE A 442 1.45 32.14 9.67
CA PHE A 442 0.68 31.80 8.47
C PHE A 442 -0.84 31.75 8.75
N PHE A 443 -1.27 31.14 9.85
CA PHE A 443 -2.69 31.15 10.23
C PHE A 443 -3.21 32.54 10.66
N SER A 444 -2.38 33.36 11.31
CA SER A 444 -2.73 34.77 11.60
C SER A 444 -2.98 35.62 10.35
N ILE A 445 -2.40 35.25 9.21
CA ILE A 445 -2.60 35.94 7.92
C ILE A 445 -3.78 35.33 7.14
N ASN A 446 -3.86 34.00 7.06
CA ASN A 446 -4.81 33.32 6.17
C ASN A 446 -6.14 32.94 6.84
N SER A 447 -6.25 33.03 8.18
CA SER A 447 -7.37 32.59 9.04
C SER A 447 -7.73 31.09 9.00
N SER A 448 -7.57 30.40 7.88
CA SER A 448 -7.69 28.95 7.75
C SER A 448 -7.03 28.43 6.48
N CYS A 449 -6.73 27.13 6.45
CA CYS A 449 -6.18 26.42 5.30
C CYS A 449 -6.70 24.98 5.33
N ARG A 450 -6.86 24.33 4.17
CA ARG A 450 -7.17 22.90 4.08
C ARG A 450 -5.88 22.08 4.05
N LEU A 451 -5.95 20.81 4.39
CA LEU A 451 -4.77 19.94 4.35
C LEU A 451 -4.68 19.21 3.00
N PRO A 452 -3.51 19.17 2.32
CA PRO A 452 -3.28 18.36 1.12
C PRO A 452 -3.66 16.88 1.28
N LEU A 453 -3.65 16.37 2.52
CA LEU A 453 -4.06 15.00 2.85
C LEU A 453 -5.52 14.67 2.46
N ASN A 454 -6.43 15.66 2.53
CA ASN A 454 -7.85 15.53 2.14
C ASN A 454 -8.50 16.93 2.14
N PRO A 455 -9.10 17.41 1.03
CA PRO A 455 -9.68 18.75 0.95
C PRO A 455 -10.83 19.00 1.95
N ALA A 456 -11.46 17.96 2.51
CA ALA A 456 -12.46 18.13 3.57
C ALA A 456 -11.85 18.67 4.89
N LEU A 457 -10.57 18.38 5.18
CA LEU A 457 -9.90 18.72 6.44
C LEU A 457 -9.52 20.20 6.48
N LEU A 458 -10.33 21.03 7.12
CA LEU A 458 -10.14 22.48 7.24
C LEU A 458 -9.60 22.85 8.63
N VAL A 459 -8.45 23.50 8.68
CA VAL A 459 -7.75 23.86 9.92
C VAL A 459 -7.63 25.38 10.09
N LYS A 460 -7.67 25.85 11.35
CA LYS A 460 -7.63 27.28 11.72
C LYS A 460 -6.36 27.71 12.48
N GLY A 461 -5.48 26.75 12.80
CA GLY A 461 -4.31 26.99 13.64
C GLY A 461 -3.52 25.70 13.90
N ILE A 462 -2.46 25.80 14.70
CA ILE A 462 -1.63 24.67 15.10
C ILE A 462 -1.43 24.65 16.62
N ASN A 463 -1.58 23.48 17.24
CA ASN A 463 -1.35 23.26 18.66
C ASN A 463 0.12 22.85 18.90
N ILE A 464 1.00 23.86 18.98
CA ILE A 464 2.45 23.71 19.14
C ILE A 464 2.81 22.84 20.38
N GLN A 465 1.99 22.86 21.44
CA GLN A 465 2.24 22.06 22.65
C GLN A 465 2.07 20.55 22.43
N SER A 466 1.20 20.15 21.50
CA SER A 466 0.95 18.75 21.12
C SER A 466 1.81 18.27 19.94
N CYS A 467 2.71 19.11 19.43
CA CYS A 467 3.61 18.77 18.32
C CYS A 467 4.96 18.20 18.81
N SER A 468 5.49 17.22 18.09
CA SER A 468 6.79 16.60 18.33
C SER A 468 7.40 16.09 17.02
N TYR A 469 8.42 15.25 17.09
CA TYR A 469 8.95 14.47 15.97
C TYR A 469 9.03 12.99 16.36
N PHE A 470 9.24 12.11 15.37
CA PHE A 470 9.53 10.68 15.62
C PHE A 470 11.04 10.43 15.61
N ASN A 471 11.49 9.51 16.47
CA ASN A 471 12.89 9.08 16.54
C ASN A 471 13.19 8.02 15.45
N SER A 472 13.33 8.47 14.21
CA SER A 472 13.77 7.65 13.05
C SER A 472 14.80 8.41 12.22
N ASN A 473 15.41 7.77 11.20
CA ASN A 473 16.39 8.41 10.31
C ASN A 473 15.85 9.68 9.64
N ALA A 474 14.59 9.66 9.21
CA ALA A 474 13.95 10.80 8.55
C ALA A 474 13.56 11.93 9.52
N VAL A 475 13.44 11.65 10.83
CA VAL A 475 12.97 12.61 11.86
C VAL A 475 11.64 13.30 11.47
N PRO A 476 10.59 12.57 11.04
CA PRO A 476 9.37 13.20 10.55
C PRO A 476 8.59 13.88 11.68
N LEU A 477 7.87 14.94 11.34
CA LEU A 477 7.16 15.76 12.31
C LEU A 477 5.80 15.16 12.66
N LYS A 478 5.47 15.15 13.95
CA LYS A 478 4.13 14.91 14.48
C LYS A 478 3.46 16.26 14.70
N LEU A 479 2.45 16.57 13.89
CA LEU A 479 1.73 17.84 13.89
C LEU A 479 0.30 17.64 14.41
N SER A 480 -0.19 18.60 15.19
CA SER A 480 -1.56 18.63 15.70
C SER A 480 -2.21 19.96 15.33
N PHE A 481 -3.07 19.94 14.31
CA PHE A 481 -3.75 21.13 13.81
C PHE A 481 -5.08 21.36 14.50
N GLN A 482 -5.41 22.62 14.75
CA GLN A 482 -6.71 23.02 15.28
C GLN A 482 -7.76 22.93 14.18
N ASN A 483 -8.74 22.05 14.35
CA ASN A 483 -9.88 21.91 13.44
C ASN A 483 -10.67 23.23 13.35
N LYS A 484 -11.18 23.61 12.17
CA LYS A 484 -12.05 24.80 12.06
C LYS A 484 -13.45 24.54 12.61
N ASP A 485 -13.94 23.30 12.51
CA ASP A 485 -15.12 22.85 13.24
C ASP A 485 -14.92 23.09 14.76
N LEU A 486 -16.00 23.44 15.44
CA LEU A 486 -16.02 23.66 16.90
C LEU A 486 -16.37 22.38 17.67
N LEU A 487 -16.93 21.37 17.00
CA LEU A 487 -17.27 20.06 17.56
C LEU A 487 -16.23 18.98 17.20
N GLY A 488 -15.28 19.28 16.32
CA GLY A 488 -14.28 18.33 15.83
C GLY A 488 -12.95 18.38 16.59
N ASP A 489 -12.40 17.21 16.91
CA ASP A 489 -11.07 17.05 17.50
C ASP A 489 -9.93 17.64 16.65
N ASN A 490 -8.79 17.91 17.29
CA ASN A 490 -7.56 18.32 16.62
C ASN A 490 -7.11 17.30 15.58
N ILE A 491 -6.79 17.77 14.38
CA ILE A 491 -6.43 16.95 13.22
C ILE A 491 -4.92 16.63 13.30
N ASN A 492 -4.60 15.38 13.62
CA ASN A 492 -3.22 14.92 13.82
C ASN A 492 -2.65 14.33 12.53
N VAL A 493 -1.46 14.78 12.13
CA VAL A 493 -0.81 14.43 10.85
C VAL A 493 0.68 14.22 11.06
N ILE A 494 1.25 13.23 10.36
CA ILE A 494 2.69 13.07 10.21
C ILE A 494 3.12 13.83 8.96
N PHE A 495 4.07 14.75 9.07
CA PHE A 495 4.71 15.38 7.91
C PHE A 495 6.09 14.78 7.71
N LYS A 496 6.27 14.05 6.61
CA LYS A 496 7.55 13.50 6.17
C LYS A 496 8.22 14.44 5.17
N SER A 497 9.54 14.48 5.24
CA SER A 497 10.45 15.15 4.30
C SER A 497 11.65 14.21 4.12
N GLY A 498 12.43 14.32 3.04
CA GLY A 498 13.47 13.35 2.69
C GLY A 498 13.01 11.91 2.39
N ASP A 499 11.70 11.65 2.34
CA ASP A 499 11.10 10.33 2.08
C ASP A 499 10.20 10.45 0.84
N ASP A 500 10.33 9.56 -0.13
CA ASP A 500 9.44 9.51 -1.30
C ASP A 500 8.13 8.78 -0.98
N LEU A 501 7.07 9.55 -0.74
CA LEU A 501 5.75 9.01 -0.39
C LEU A 501 4.88 8.59 -1.59
N ARG A 502 5.40 8.67 -2.82
CA ARG A 502 4.69 8.16 -4.01
C ARG A 502 4.50 6.65 -3.91
N GLN A 503 5.46 5.93 -3.32
CA GLN A 503 5.41 4.48 -3.10
C GLN A 503 4.44 4.07 -1.98
N ASP A 504 4.41 4.78 -0.84
CA ASP A 504 3.39 4.58 0.21
C ASP A 504 1.99 4.86 -0.33
N MET A 505 1.81 5.94 -1.11
CA MET A 505 0.55 6.31 -1.73
C MET A 505 0.05 5.24 -2.71
N LEU A 506 0.93 4.74 -3.60
CA LEU A 506 0.62 3.63 -4.51
C LEU A 506 0.29 2.33 -3.76
N THR A 507 1.04 2.01 -2.70
CA THR A 507 0.79 0.82 -1.88
C THR A 507 -0.59 0.88 -1.22
N LEU A 508 -0.93 2.00 -0.58
CA LEU A 508 -2.23 2.21 0.07
C LEU A 508 -3.39 2.29 -0.94
N GLN A 509 -3.14 2.79 -2.15
CA GLN A 509 -4.10 2.75 -3.26
C GLN A 509 -4.41 1.31 -3.67
N ILE A 510 -3.39 0.48 -3.91
CA ILE A 510 -3.59 -0.92 -4.32
C ILE A 510 -4.27 -1.73 -3.19
N ILE A 511 -3.90 -1.51 -1.93
CA ILE A 511 -4.59 -2.12 -0.76
C ILE A 511 -6.07 -1.66 -0.70
N ARG A 512 -6.38 -0.41 -1.05
CA ARG A 512 -7.76 0.09 -1.11
C ARG A 512 -8.59 -0.56 -2.21
N ILE A 513 -7.98 -0.87 -3.36
CA ILE A 513 -8.61 -1.62 -4.45
C ILE A 513 -8.85 -3.08 -4.04
N MET A 514 -7.87 -3.73 -3.39
CA MET A 514 -8.07 -5.07 -2.81
C MET A 514 -9.25 -5.09 -1.83
N ASN A 515 -9.34 -4.10 -0.94
CA ASN A 515 -10.42 -3.98 0.03
C ASN A 515 -11.79 -3.68 -0.61
N LYS A 516 -11.84 -2.92 -1.72
CA LYS A 516 -13.07 -2.74 -2.51
C LYS A 516 -13.55 -4.07 -3.09
N ILE A 517 -12.65 -4.87 -3.68
CA ILE A 517 -12.97 -6.19 -4.25
C ILE A 517 -13.49 -7.14 -3.16
N TRP A 518 -12.81 -7.22 -2.01
CA TRP A 518 -13.28 -8.05 -0.89
C TRP A 518 -14.69 -7.64 -0.43
N ILE A 519 -14.95 -6.35 -0.22
CA ILE A 519 -16.27 -5.86 0.19
C ILE A 519 -17.36 -6.11 -0.87
N GLN A 520 -17.03 -6.01 -2.17
CA GLN A 520 -17.96 -6.31 -3.27
C GLN A 520 -18.40 -7.79 -3.26
N GLU A 521 -17.50 -8.70 -2.91
CA GLU A 521 -17.77 -10.14 -2.75
C GLU A 521 -18.34 -10.49 -1.35
N GLY A 522 -18.65 -9.49 -0.51
CA GLY A 522 -19.25 -9.66 0.81
C GLY A 522 -18.27 -9.89 1.98
N LEU A 523 -16.97 -9.80 1.72
CA LEU A 523 -15.89 -10.09 2.66
C LEU A 523 -15.28 -8.80 3.24
N ASP A 524 -15.73 -8.38 4.42
CA ASP A 524 -15.12 -7.24 5.14
C ASP A 524 -13.87 -7.69 5.93
N MET A 525 -12.68 -7.45 5.35
CA MET A 525 -11.40 -7.77 5.97
C MET A 525 -10.95 -6.75 7.05
N ARG A 526 -11.81 -5.81 7.48
CA ARG A 526 -11.54 -4.85 8.59
C ARG A 526 -10.26 -4.02 8.40
N MET A 527 -9.89 -3.71 7.16
CA MET A 527 -8.61 -3.06 6.83
C MET A 527 -8.56 -1.59 7.28
N VAL A 528 -7.51 -1.19 7.99
CA VAL A 528 -7.25 0.21 8.33
C VAL A 528 -6.43 0.88 7.22
N ILE A 529 -7.13 1.47 6.25
CA ILE A 529 -6.51 2.19 5.13
C ILE A 529 -6.45 3.68 5.48
N PHE A 530 -5.30 4.12 5.98
CA PHE A 530 -5.02 5.52 6.29
C PHE A 530 -4.63 6.31 5.03
N ARG A 531 -4.84 7.63 5.02
CA ARG A 531 -4.36 8.46 3.89
C ARG A 531 -2.86 8.70 3.99
N CYS A 532 -2.19 8.57 2.85
CA CYS A 532 -0.84 9.04 2.59
C CYS A 532 -0.87 9.82 1.28
N PHE A 533 -0.12 10.93 1.20
CA PHE A 533 -0.18 11.83 0.06
C PHE A 533 1.14 12.56 -0.16
N SER A 534 1.70 12.45 -1.37
CA SER A 534 2.86 13.27 -1.77
C SER A 534 2.45 14.74 -1.84
N THR A 535 3.40 15.64 -1.54
CA THR A 535 3.23 17.09 -1.73
C THR A 535 4.36 17.68 -2.60
N GLY A 536 4.94 16.83 -3.44
CA GLY A 536 6.12 17.09 -4.25
C GLY A 536 7.33 16.27 -3.79
N ARG A 537 8.42 16.34 -4.56
CA ARG A 537 9.65 15.58 -4.33
C ARG A 537 10.07 15.46 -2.87
N ASP A 538 10.28 14.21 -2.48
CA ASP A 538 10.80 13.73 -1.20
C ASP A 538 10.02 14.26 0.03
N ARG A 539 8.71 14.58 -0.08
CA ARG A 539 7.91 15.08 1.06
C ARG A 539 6.41 14.85 0.94
N GLY A 540 5.71 14.71 2.07
CA GLY A 540 4.27 14.51 2.08
C GLY A 540 3.64 14.42 3.47
N MET A 541 2.33 14.14 3.47
CA MET A 541 1.51 14.03 4.67
C MET A 541 0.94 12.62 4.81
N VAL A 542 0.90 12.13 6.06
CA VAL A 542 0.31 10.84 6.44
C VAL A 542 -0.68 11.04 7.59
N GLU A 543 -1.84 10.40 7.50
CA GLU A 543 -2.90 10.43 8.52
C GLU A 543 -2.46 9.70 9.80
N MET A 544 -2.56 10.37 10.96
CA MET A 544 -2.22 9.74 12.24
C MET A 544 -3.43 8.99 12.80
N ILE A 545 -3.42 7.65 12.69
CA ILE A 545 -4.49 6.81 13.22
C ILE A 545 -4.54 6.89 14.76
N PRO A 546 -5.67 7.29 15.37
CA PRO A 546 -5.81 7.36 16.82
C PRO A 546 -6.02 5.99 17.45
N ASN A 547 -5.71 5.89 18.74
CA ASN A 547 -5.87 4.69 19.57
C ASN A 547 -5.15 3.46 18.99
N ALA A 548 -3.97 3.67 18.39
CA ALA A 548 -3.11 2.66 17.80
C ALA A 548 -1.68 2.77 18.36
N GLU A 549 -1.03 1.62 18.57
CA GLU A 549 0.36 1.54 19.02
C GLU A 549 1.14 0.52 18.18
N THR A 550 2.47 0.66 18.08
CA THR A 550 3.29 -0.31 17.33
C THR A 550 3.42 -1.62 18.09
N LEU A 551 3.51 -2.75 17.39
CA LEU A 551 3.70 -4.06 18.02
C LEU A 551 4.98 -4.10 18.87
N ARG A 552 6.03 -3.35 18.48
CA ARG A 552 7.22 -3.17 19.32
C ARG A 552 6.88 -2.56 20.67
N LYS A 553 6.12 -1.46 20.72
CA LYS A 553 5.78 -0.79 21.98
C LYS A 553 5.04 -1.74 22.92
N ILE A 554 4.05 -2.46 22.37
CA ILE A 554 3.26 -3.48 23.08
C ILE A 554 4.16 -4.61 23.61
N GLN A 555 4.98 -5.22 22.74
CA GLN A 555 5.88 -6.30 23.12
C GLN A 555 6.92 -5.86 24.18
N VAL A 556 7.38 -4.61 24.14
CA VAL A 556 8.37 -4.07 25.07
C VAL A 556 7.78 -3.77 26.47
N GLU A 557 6.45 -3.66 26.65
CA GLU A 557 5.83 -3.69 28.00
C GLU A 557 6.24 -4.98 28.75
N HIS A 558 6.36 -6.11 28.03
CA HIS A 558 6.82 -7.39 28.57
C HIS A 558 8.37 -7.54 28.57
N GLY A 559 9.11 -6.46 28.30
CA GLY A 559 10.58 -6.39 28.25
C GLY A 559 11.17 -6.57 26.85
N VAL A 560 12.49 -6.34 26.71
CA VAL A 560 13.22 -6.34 25.41
C VAL A 560 13.05 -7.65 24.61
N THR A 561 12.88 -8.78 25.30
CA THR A 561 12.63 -10.11 24.71
C THR A 561 11.13 -10.45 24.54
N GLY A 562 10.23 -9.49 24.71
CA GLY A 562 8.78 -9.70 24.61
C GLY A 562 8.32 -10.21 23.25
N SER A 563 9.04 -9.90 22.16
CA SER A 563 8.82 -10.45 20.81
C SER A 563 9.05 -11.97 20.67
N PHE A 564 9.51 -12.64 21.73
CA PHE A 564 9.60 -14.10 21.82
C PHE A 564 8.52 -14.72 22.73
N LYS A 565 7.65 -13.91 23.36
CA LYS A 565 6.53 -14.37 24.20
C LYS A 565 5.24 -14.36 23.39
N ASP A 566 4.34 -15.29 23.71
CA ASP A 566 3.10 -15.48 22.93
C ASP A 566 1.91 -14.65 23.48
N ARG A 567 1.98 -14.18 24.72
CA ARG A 567 0.90 -13.42 25.37
C ARG A 567 0.81 -11.89 25.12
N PRO A 568 1.86 -11.12 24.75
CA PRO A 568 1.80 -9.65 24.82
C PRO A 568 0.62 -8.99 24.09
N LEU A 569 0.26 -9.48 22.90
CA LEU A 569 -0.86 -8.93 22.13
C LEU A 569 -2.21 -9.26 22.78
N ALA A 570 -2.39 -10.48 23.29
CA ALA A 570 -3.62 -10.88 23.98
C ALA A 570 -3.79 -10.14 25.32
N ASP A 571 -2.72 -10.01 26.10
CA ASP A 571 -2.71 -9.23 27.35
C ASP A 571 -3.07 -7.75 27.08
N TRP A 572 -2.53 -7.15 26.02
CA TRP A 572 -2.80 -5.77 25.63
C TRP A 572 -4.20 -5.56 25.09
N LEU A 573 -4.75 -6.50 24.31
CA LEU A 573 -6.14 -6.44 23.86
C LEU A 573 -7.11 -6.55 25.05
N GLN A 574 -6.87 -7.45 26.00
CA GLN A 574 -7.70 -7.59 27.19
C GLN A 574 -7.62 -6.35 28.11
N LYS A 575 -6.44 -5.71 28.18
CA LYS A 575 -6.21 -4.45 28.94
C LYS A 575 -7.03 -3.27 28.41
N HIS A 576 -7.40 -3.27 27.12
CA HIS A 576 -8.21 -2.21 26.51
C HIS A 576 -9.67 -2.59 26.25
N ASN A 577 -10.00 -3.87 26.32
CA ASN A 577 -11.34 -4.42 26.12
C ASN A 577 -11.68 -5.28 27.36
N PRO A 578 -12.20 -4.67 28.44
CA PRO A 578 -12.30 -5.33 29.74
C PRO A 578 -13.50 -6.27 29.89
N THR A 579 -14.54 -6.15 29.05
CA THR A 579 -15.65 -7.12 29.00
C THR A 579 -15.38 -8.24 28.00
N GLU A 580 -16.08 -9.36 28.17
CA GLU A 580 -15.97 -10.54 27.29
C GLU A 580 -16.41 -10.20 25.85
N ASP A 581 -17.56 -9.52 25.69
CA ASP A 581 -18.10 -9.09 24.39
C ASP A 581 -17.16 -8.12 23.64
N GLU A 582 -16.57 -7.14 24.34
CA GLU A 582 -15.59 -6.22 23.75
C GLU A 582 -14.32 -6.96 23.33
N TYR A 583 -13.84 -7.90 24.15
CA TYR A 583 -12.63 -8.66 23.86
C TYR A 583 -12.84 -9.63 22.68
N GLU A 584 -13.95 -10.36 22.64
CA GLU A 584 -14.28 -11.24 21.50
C GLU A 584 -14.38 -10.42 20.21
N LYS A 585 -15.01 -9.24 20.23
CA LYS A 585 -15.09 -8.32 19.08
C LYS A 585 -13.72 -7.76 18.68
N ALA A 586 -12.82 -7.49 19.63
CA ALA A 586 -11.45 -7.09 19.33
C ALA A 586 -10.64 -8.25 18.72
N VAL A 587 -10.82 -9.48 19.19
CA VAL A 587 -10.20 -10.69 18.61
C VAL A 587 -10.76 -10.98 17.20
N GLU A 588 -12.06 -10.79 16.96
CA GLU A 588 -12.67 -10.87 15.62
C GLU A 588 -12.02 -9.86 14.67
N ASN A 589 -11.99 -8.58 15.04
CA ASN A 589 -11.33 -7.54 14.23
C ASN A 589 -9.86 -7.86 13.97
N PHE A 590 -9.15 -8.44 14.95
CA PHE A 590 -7.77 -8.89 14.78
C PHE A 590 -7.65 -10.01 13.75
N ILE A 591 -8.51 -11.04 13.80
CA ILE A 591 -8.49 -12.16 12.85
C ILE A 591 -8.64 -11.67 11.41
N TYR A 592 -9.67 -10.88 11.11
CA TYR A 592 -9.93 -10.37 9.75
C TYR A 592 -8.82 -9.44 9.26
N SER A 593 -8.43 -8.43 10.05
CA SER A 593 -7.41 -7.46 9.64
C SER A 593 -6.00 -8.07 9.55
N CYS A 594 -5.68 -9.06 10.40
CA CYS A 594 -4.44 -9.83 10.27
C CYS A 594 -4.43 -10.63 8.96
N ALA A 595 -5.52 -11.35 8.63
CA ALA A 595 -5.62 -12.11 7.38
C ALA A 595 -5.49 -11.20 6.14
N GLY A 596 -6.18 -10.06 6.13
CA GLY A 596 -6.11 -9.08 5.04
C GLY A 596 -4.70 -8.49 4.87
N CYS A 597 -4.02 -8.19 5.98
CA CYS A 597 -2.62 -7.78 5.95
C CYS A 597 -1.67 -8.89 5.46
N CYS A 598 -1.86 -10.15 5.86
CA CYS A 598 -1.04 -11.27 5.37
C CYS A 598 -1.16 -11.45 3.86
N VAL A 599 -2.38 -11.38 3.30
CA VAL A 599 -2.62 -11.46 1.85
C VAL A 599 -2.03 -10.25 1.12
N ALA A 600 -2.35 -9.03 1.54
CA ALA A 600 -1.91 -7.81 0.86
C ALA A 600 -0.38 -7.65 0.89
N THR A 601 0.27 -7.87 2.05
CA THR A 601 1.73 -7.72 2.17
C THR A 601 2.52 -8.82 1.48
N TYR A 602 1.90 -9.97 1.23
CA TYR A 602 2.45 -11.02 0.37
C TYR A 602 2.39 -10.63 -1.11
N ILE A 603 1.20 -10.29 -1.63
CA ILE A 603 1.01 -9.98 -3.06
C ILE A 603 1.86 -8.79 -3.51
N LEU A 604 1.95 -7.75 -2.67
CA LEU A 604 2.75 -6.55 -2.94
C LEU A 604 4.23 -6.69 -2.56
N GLY A 605 4.67 -7.83 -2.02
CA GLY A 605 6.07 -8.05 -1.67
C GLY A 605 6.64 -7.01 -0.70
N ILE A 606 5.82 -6.51 0.23
CA ILE A 606 6.23 -5.49 1.21
C ILE A 606 7.43 -6.01 2.01
N CYS A 607 8.46 -5.19 2.17
CA CYS A 607 9.74 -5.54 2.80
C CYS A 607 10.03 -4.63 4.00
N ASP A 608 11.12 -4.93 4.72
CA ASP A 608 11.51 -4.31 6.00
C ASP A 608 10.42 -4.44 7.08
N ARG A 609 9.81 -5.63 7.14
CA ARG A 609 8.63 -5.87 7.98
C ARG A 609 9.04 -6.19 9.42
N HIS A 610 9.27 -5.15 10.20
CA HIS A 610 9.58 -5.21 11.62
C HIS A 610 8.43 -4.73 12.51
N ASN A 611 8.52 -5.00 13.81
CA ASN A 611 7.46 -4.73 14.81
C ASN A 611 7.22 -3.24 15.11
N ASP A 612 8.10 -2.31 14.71
CA ASP A 612 7.75 -0.87 14.64
C ASP A 612 6.81 -0.54 13.46
N ASN A 613 6.87 -1.28 12.34
CA ASN A 613 6.11 -0.99 11.11
C ASN A 613 4.77 -1.76 11.02
N ILE A 614 4.33 -2.32 12.14
CA ILE A 614 3.02 -2.95 12.31
C ILE A 614 2.38 -2.34 13.55
N MET A 615 1.13 -1.92 13.42
CA MET A 615 0.35 -1.28 14.46
C MET A 615 -0.90 -2.09 14.81
N LEU A 616 -1.37 -1.93 16.04
CA LEU A 616 -2.60 -2.52 16.55
C LEU A 616 -3.46 -1.43 17.19
N LYS A 617 -4.72 -1.33 16.76
CA LYS A 617 -5.73 -0.46 17.40
C LYS A 617 -6.26 -1.13 18.67
N THR A 618 -6.66 -0.33 19.66
CA THR A 618 -7.35 -0.85 20.87
C THR A 618 -8.59 -1.69 20.51
N SER A 619 -9.29 -1.29 19.45
CA SER A 619 -10.41 -2.01 18.82
C SER A 619 -10.03 -3.30 18.07
N GLY A 620 -8.84 -3.85 18.27
CA GLY A 620 -8.38 -5.11 17.68
C GLY A 620 -7.81 -5.05 16.26
N HIS A 621 -8.02 -3.95 15.52
CA HIS A 621 -7.64 -3.89 14.11
C HIS A 621 -6.10 -3.77 13.97
N MET A 622 -5.47 -4.72 13.29
CA MET A 622 -4.05 -4.71 12.93
C MET A 622 -3.84 -4.02 11.57
N PHE A 623 -2.73 -3.30 11.39
CA PHE A 623 -2.35 -2.73 10.09
C PHE A 623 -0.85 -2.52 9.96
N HIS A 624 -0.35 -2.49 8.73
CA HIS A 624 1.04 -2.13 8.41
C HIS A 624 1.17 -0.63 8.13
N ILE A 625 2.36 -0.08 8.35
CA ILE A 625 2.74 1.29 8.01
C ILE A 625 4.13 1.29 7.33
N ASP A 626 4.51 2.43 6.74
CA ASP A 626 5.86 2.70 6.23
C ASP A 626 6.30 1.72 5.12
N PHE A 627 5.64 1.84 3.96
CA PHE A 627 5.75 0.92 2.82
C PHE A 627 6.95 1.22 1.90
N GLY A 628 7.99 1.84 2.46
CA GLY A 628 9.18 2.32 1.74
C GLY A 628 10.01 1.24 1.03
N LYS A 629 9.66 -0.04 1.15
CA LYS A 629 10.16 -1.13 0.27
C LYS A 629 9.04 -2.13 -0.06
N PHE A 630 8.80 -2.34 -1.36
CA PHE A 630 7.82 -3.30 -1.88
C PHE A 630 8.43 -4.21 -2.98
N LEU A 631 7.58 -4.98 -3.69
CA LEU A 631 7.90 -5.86 -4.82
C LEU A 631 9.08 -6.84 -4.61
N GLY A 632 9.37 -7.20 -3.36
CA GLY A 632 10.42 -8.16 -3.04
C GLY A 632 11.85 -7.60 -3.03
N HIS A 633 12.03 -6.28 -3.12
CA HIS A 633 13.29 -5.53 -2.93
C HIS A 633 13.75 -5.53 -1.46
N ALA A 634 13.84 -6.73 -0.87
CA ALA A 634 14.21 -6.96 0.51
C ALA A 634 15.64 -6.49 0.79
N GLN A 635 15.85 -5.88 1.96
CA GLN A 635 17.19 -5.52 2.40
C GLN A 635 18.12 -6.75 2.45
N MET A 636 19.33 -6.57 1.95
CA MET A 636 20.37 -7.59 1.92
C MET A 636 21.37 -7.34 3.05
N PHE A 637 21.71 -8.37 3.83
CA PHE A 637 22.78 -8.31 4.82
C PHE A 637 23.91 -9.25 4.39
N GLY A 638 24.90 -8.70 3.69
CA GLY A 638 25.74 -9.50 2.80
C GLY A 638 24.90 -10.13 1.68
N ASN A 639 25.24 -11.34 1.25
CA ASN A 639 24.51 -12.02 0.16
C ASN A 639 23.23 -12.74 0.61
N ILE A 640 22.63 -12.36 1.75
CA ILE A 640 21.45 -13.02 2.34
C ILE A 640 20.32 -12.00 2.51
N LYS A 641 19.12 -12.31 1.99
CA LYS A 641 17.90 -11.52 2.24
C LYS A 641 17.59 -11.50 3.73
N ARG A 642 17.38 -10.30 4.29
CA ARG A 642 17.06 -10.05 5.69
C ARG A 642 15.68 -10.62 6.05
N ASP A 643 14.67 -10.25 5.26
CA ASP A 643 13.34 -10.84 5.31
C ASP A 643 13.33 -12.18 4.55
N ARG A 644 13.00 -13.27 5.26
CA ARG A 644 12.96 -14.64 4.73
C ARG A 644 11.62 -15.35 4.90
N ALA A 645 10.69 -14.76 5.65
CA ALA A 645 9.30 -15.23 5.70
C ALA A 645 8.51 -14.67 4.51
N PRO A 646 7.51 -15.38 3.96
CA PRO A 646 6.60 -14.85 2.94
C PRO A 646 5.96 -13.53 3.37
N PHE A 647 5.37 -13.51 4.57
CA PHE A 647 4.81 -12.35 5.25
C PHE A 647 5.07 -12.44 6.77
N VAL A 648 4.77 -11.39 7.54
CA VAL A 648 4.86 -11.47 9.00
C VAL A 648 3.64 -12.21 9.54
N PHE A 649 3.90 -13.29 10.29
CA PHE A 649 2.91 -13.94 11.13
C PHE A 649 3.66 -14.59 12.30
N THR A 650 3.45 -14.09 13.52
CA THR A 650 4.20 -14.50 14.71
C THR A 650 3.33 -15.25 15.73
N SER A 651 3.95 -15.97 16.67
CA SER A 651 3.20 -16.86 17.57
C SER A 651 2.35 -16.11 18.62
N ASP A 652 2.62 -14.83 18.87
CA ASP A 652 1.73 -13.94 19.62
C ASP A 652 0.46 -13.56 18.83
N MET A 653 0.57 -13.37 17.51
CA MET A 653 -0.60 -13.25 16.63
C MET A 653 -1.41 -14.54 16.61
N ALA A 654 -0.73 -15.69 16.47
CA ALA A 654 -1.38 -17.00 16.51
C ALA A 654 -2.01 -17.32 17.88
N TYR A 655 -1.45 -16.84 19.00
CA TYR A 655 -2.02 -17.00 20.33
C TYR A 655 -3.35 -16.25 20.47
N VAL A 656 -3.43 -15.01 19.96
CA VAL A 656 -4.68 -14.22 19.90
C VAL A 656 -5.74 -14.95 19.06
N ILE A 657 -5.39 -15.37 17.84
CA ILE A 657 -6.32 -16.08 16.93
C ILE A 657 -6.84 -17.37 17.58
N ASN A 658 -5.95 -18.16 18.18
CA ASN A 658 -6.34 -19.43 18.82
C ASN A 658 -7.18 -19.23 20.09
N GLY A 659 -7.02 -18.12 20.80
CA GLY A 659 -7.46 -17.96 22.19
C GLY A 659 -6.59 -18.73 23.19
N GLY A 660 -5.32 -19.03 22.85
CA GLY A 660 -4.42 -19.80 23.71
C GLY A 660 -3.26 -20.49 22.99
N ASP A 661 -2.55 -21.35 23.72
CA ASP A 661 -1.30 -22.01 23.29
C ASP A 661 -1.49 -23.15 22.26
N LYS A 662 -2.73 -23.56 21.93
CA LYS A 662 -3.06 -24.70 21.06
C LYS A 662 -3.90 -24.27 19.84
N PRO A 663 -3.73 -24.90 18.66
CA PRO A 663 -4.63 -24.74 17.52
C PRO A 663 -6.11 -24.95 17.87
N SER A 664 -6.96 -23.97 17.56
CA SER A 664 -8.43 -24.02 17.71
C SER A 664 -9.15 -23.82 16.37
N SER A 665 -10.48 -23.92 16.35
CA SER A 665 -11.26 -23.73 15.11
C SER A 665 -11.09 -22.33 14.52
N ARG A 666 -10.85 -21.30 15.35
CA ARG A 666 -10.56 -19.92 14.92
C ARG A 666 -9.32 -19.84 14.01
N PHE A 667 -8.40 -20.81 14.10
CA PHE A 667 -7.26 -20.92 13.19
C PHE A 667 -7.63 -21.57 11.84
N HIS A 668 -8.67 -22.41 11.79
CA HIS A 668 -9.25 -22.87 10.51
C HIS A 668 -9.92 -21.69 9.83
N ASP A 669 -10.75 -20.95 10.58
CA ASP A 669 -11.46 -19.77 10.08
C ASP A 669 -10.46 -18.72 9.54
N PHE A 670 -9.35 -18.46 10.26
CA PHE A 670 -8.27 -17.59 9.77
C PHE A 670 -7.60 -18.10 8.49
N VAL A 671 -7.34 -19.41 8.35
CA VAL A 671 -6.71 -19.99 7.15
C VAL A 671 -7.68 -19.96 5.96
N ASP A 672 -8.95 -20.28 6.17
CA ASP A 672 -10.02 -20.17 5.17
C ASP A 672 -10.12 -18.70 4.68
N LEU A 673 -10.25 -17.72 5.59
CA LEU A 673 -10.30 -16.29 5.27
C LEU A 673 -9.08 -15.82 4.46
N CYS A 674 -7.87 -16.26 4.81
CA CYS A 674 -6.66 -15.95 4.04
C CYS A 674 -6.71 -16.52 2.62
N CYS A 675 -7.14 -17.76 2.47
CA CYS A 675 -7.16 -18.45 1.16
C CYS A 675 -8.31 -17.94 0.27
N GLU A 676 -9.44 -17.56 0.86
CA GLU A 676 -10.55 -16.90 0.17
C GLU A 676 -10.14 -15.51 -0.30
N ALA A 677 -9.69 -14.64 0.61
CA ALA A 677 -9.23 -13.29 0.28
C ALA A 677 -8.12 -13.28 -0.79
N TYR A 678 -7.17 -14.23 -0.72
CA TYR A 678 -6.15 -14.42 -1.76
C TYR A 678 -6.78 -14.79 -3.11
N ASN A 679 -7.65 -15.81 -3.16
CA ASN A 679 -8.29 -16.24 -4.40
C ASN A 679 -9.21 -15.19 -5.03
N LEU A 680 -9.88 -14.35 -4.23
CA LEU A 680 -10.63 -13.21 -4.75
C LEU A 680 -9.71 -12.24 -5.50
N ILE A 681 -8.59 -11.82 -4.91
CA ILE A 681 -7.63 -10.92 -5.59
C ILE A 681 -7.04 -11.57 -6.87
N ARG A 682 -6.80 -12.89 -6.86
CA ARG A 682 -6.33 -13.63 -8.05
C ARG A 682 -7.32 -13.60 -9.23
N LYS A 683 -8.62 -13.43 -8.99
CA LYS A 683 -9.62 -13.29 -10.07
C LYS A 683 -9.37 -12.02 -10.89
N HIS A 684 -8.98 -10.94 -10.23
CA HIS A 684 -8.71 -9.63 -10.82
C HIS A 684 -7.22 -9.40 -11.12
N ALA A 685 -6.43 -10.46 -11.31
CA ALA A 685 -4.98 -10.36 -11.47
C ALA A 685 -4.52 -9.45 -12.64
N HIS A 686 -5.31 -9.35 -13.72
CA HIS A 686 -5.02 -8.45 -14.84
C HIS A 686 -5.04 -6.98 -14.40
N LEU A 687 -6.08 -6.56 -13.67
CA LEU A 687 -6.24 -5.20 -13.16
C LEU A 687 -5.01 -4.74 -12.35
N PHE A 688 -4.51 -5.57 -11.43
CA PHE A 688 -3.33 -5.21 -10.63
C PHE A 688 -2.05 -5.10 -11.47
N LEU A 689 -1.92 -5.91 -12.53
CA LEU A 689 -0.77 -5.86 -13.44
C LEU A 689 -0.84 -4.67 -14.39
N ASP A 690 -2.03 -4.30 -14.88
CA ASP A 690 -2.23 -3.13 -15.74
C ASP A 690 -2.03 -1.83 -14.93
N LEU A 691 -2.54 -1.76 -13.69
CA LEU A 691 -2.36 -0.61 -12.79
C LEU A 691 -0.91 -0.36 -12.39
N LEU A 692 -0.13 -1.42 -12.13
CA LEU A 692 1.30 -1.30 -11.82
C LEU A 692 2.14 -1.11 -13.09
N GLY A 693 1.73 -1.70 -14.22
CA GLY A 693 2.34 -1.47 -15.54
C GLY A 693 2.28 -0.01 -15.98
N LEU A 694 1.14 0.66 -15.78
CA LEU A 694 1.00 2.11 -16.01
C LEU A 694 1.89 2.96 -15.08
N MET A 695 2.38 2.42 -13.96
CA MET A 695 3.26 3.13 -13.04
C MET A 695 4.77 2.91 -13.31
N LEU A 696 5.17 2.00 -14.21
CA LEU A 696 6.58 1.70 -14.47
C LEU A 696 7.42 2.93 -14.84
N SER A 697 6.83 3.90 -15.54
CA SER A 697 7.52 5.13 -15.93
C SER A 697 7.52 6.23 -14.86
N CYS A 698 6.92 6.02 -13.67
CA CYS A 698 6.78 7.06 -12.65
C CYS A 698 8.10 7.39 -11.92
N GLY A 699 9.15 6.59 -12.09
CA GLY A 699 10.44 6.81 -11.46
C GLY A 699 10.44 6.56 -9.95
N ILE A 700 9.65 5.60 -9.46
CA ILE A 700 9.87 4.96 -8.16
C ILE A 700 11.00 3.92 -8.39
N PRO A 701 12.10 3.91 -7.61
CA PRO A 701 13.23 3.02 -7.89
C PRO A 701 12.89 1.52 -7.74
N GLU A 702 11.96 1.20 -6.84
CA GLU A 702 11.41 -0.14 -6.60
C GLU A 702 10.22 -0.52 -7.52
N LEU A 703 9.93 0.26 -8.58
CA LEU A 703 8.98 -0.10 -9.64
C LEU A 703 9.40 0.62 -10.95
N SER A 704 10.32 -0.01 -11.66
CA SER A 704 11.04 0.56 -12.80
C SER A 704 11.00 -0.31 -14.05
N ASP A 705 10.91 -1.64 -13.91
CA ASP A 705 10.91 -2.57 -15.05
C ASP A 705 9.93 -3.76 -14.93
N LEU A 706 9.96 -4.64 -15.94
CA LEU A 706 9.06 -5.79 -16.03
C LEU A 706 9.41 -6.94 -15.08
N ASP A 707 10.63 -7.01 -14.54
CA ASP A 707 11.01 -7.98 -13.51
C ASP A 707 10.50 -7.54 -12.12
N ASP A 708 10.45 -6.22 -11.86
CA ASP A 708 9.76 -5.66 -10.68
C ASP A 708 8.26 -6.04 -10.71
N LEU A 709 7.59 -5.79 -11.84
CA LEU A 709 6.17 -6.13 -12.05
C LEU A 709 5.93 -7.66 -12.02
N LYS A 710 6.91 -8.45 -12.49
CA LYS A 710 6.86 -9.92 -12.49
C LYS A 710 6.74 -10.49 -11.07
N TYR A 711 7.22 -9.80 -10.03
CA TYR A 711 6.98 -10.21 -8.64
C TYR A 711 5.48 -10.43 -8.38
N VAL A 712 4.65 -9.46 -8.78
CA VAL A 712 3.19 -9.50 -8.53
C VAL A 712 2.53 -10.58 -9.38
N TYR A 713 2.98 -10.77 -10.63
CA TYR A 713 2.52 -11.88 -11.47
C TYR A 713 2.81 -13.26 -10.83
N ASP A 714 4.03 -13.47 -10.35
CA ASP A 714 4.46 -14.73 -9.71
C ASP A 714 3.82 -14.93 -8.33
N ALA A 715 3.44 -13.86 -7.63
CA ALA A 715 2.71 -13.90 -6.36
C ALA A 715 1.19 -14.15 -6.53
N LEU A 716 0.58 -13.64 -7.61
CA LEU A 716 -0.83 -13.87 -7.96
C LEU A 716 -1.05 -15.23 -8.63
N ARG A 717 -0.03 -15.81 -9.28
CA ARG A 717 -0.10 -17.16 -9.88
C ARG A 717 -1.34 -17.36 -10.78
N PRO A 718 -1.65 -16.46 -11.73
CA PRO A 718 -2.98 -16.37 -12.37
C PRO A 718 -3.40 -17.62 -13.17
N HIS A 719 -2.45 -18.50 -13.47
CA HIS A 719 -2.60 -19.74 -14.23
C HIS A 719 -2.95 -20.98 -13.37
N GLU A 720 -2.88 -20.89 -12.04
CA GLU A 720 -3.21 -22.02 -11.14
C GLU A 720 -4.70 -22.07 -10.76
N SER A 721 -5.22 -23.24 -10.37
CA SER A 721 -6.60 -23.33 -9.87
C SER A 721 -6.74 -22.69 -8.48
N GLU A 722 -7.97 -22.34 -8.09
CA GLU A 722 -8.26 -21.83 -6.73
C GLU A 722 -7.81 -22.81 -5.63
N ALA A 723 -7.94 -24.11 -5.89
CA ALA A 723 -7.51 -25.14 -4.94
C ALA A 723 -5.98 -25.21 -4.83
N ASP A 724 -5.24 -25.19 -5.94
CA ASP A 724 -3.77 -25.18 -5.91
C ASP A 724 -3.23 -23.94 -5.17
N ALA A 725 -3.86 -22.78 -5.40
CA ALA A 725 -3.56 -21.53 -4.72
C ALA A 725 -3.88 -21.58 -3.21
N THR A 726 -4.98 -22.22 -2.80
CA THR A 726 -5.29 -22.50 -1.37
C THR A 726 -4.25 -23.42 -0.74
N MET A 727 -3.84 -24.49 -1.42
CA MET A 727 -2.75 -25.38 -0.97
C MET A 727 -1.42 -24.62 -0.83
N TYR A 728 -1.15 -23.68 -1.75
CA TYR A 728 0.05 -22.86 -1.75
C TYR A 728 0.04 -21.84 -0.59
N PHE A 729 -1.02 -21.04 -0.45
CA PHE A 729 -1.10 -20.01 0.58
C PHE A 729 -1.12 -20.58 2.00
N THR A 730 -1.77 -21.75 2.20
CA THR A 730 -1.70 -22.48 3.49
C THR A 730 -0.26 -22.76 3.91
N ARG A 731 0.61 -23.18 2.97
CA ARG A 731 2.04 -23.42 3.26
C ARG A 731 2.81 -22.13 3.53
N LEU A 732 2.37 -20.99 3.02
CA LEU A 732 2.95 -19.69 3.38
C LEU A 732 2.62 -19.33 4.83
N ILE A 733 1.39 -19.56 5.30
CA ILE A 733 0.98 -19.38 6.70
C ILE A 733 1.85 -20.26 7.62
N GLU A 734 1.99 -21.55 7.30
CA GLU A 734 2.87 -22.49 8.04
C GLU A 734 4.33 -22.01 8.06
N SER A 735 4.86 -21.62 6.90
CA SER A 735 6.26 -21.18 6.77
C SER A 735 6.54 -19.84 7.47
N SER A 736 5.57 -18.93 7.52
CA SER A 736 5.68 -17.67 8.27
C SER A 736 5.61 -17.93 9.77
N LEU A 737 4.66 -18.73 10.25
CA LEU A 737 4.53 -19.07 11.67
C LEU A 737 5.79 -19.78 12.22
N GLY A 738 6.42 -20.63 11.41
CA GLY A 738 7.69 -21.29 11.72
C GLY A 738 8.94 -20.38 11.66
N SER A 739 8.81 -19.12 11.24
CA SER A 739 9.96 -18.25 10.97
C SER A 739 10.62 -17.69 12.24
N VAL A 740 11.68 -18.38 12.70
CA VAL A 740 12.61 -17.86 13.72
C VAL A 740 13.28 -16.56 13.26
N ALA A 741 13.49 -16.37 11.96
CA ALA A 741 14.11 -15.17 11.39
C ALA A 741 13.31 -13.90 11.68
N THR A 742 11.96 -13.97 11.65
CA THR A 742 11.08 -12.83 11.92
C THR A 742 11.23 -12.34 13.37
N LYS A 743 11.19 -13.28 14.34
CA LYS A 743 11.39 -12.96 15.77
C LYS A 743 12.79 -12.38 16.05
N LEU A 744 13.82 -12.89 15.37
CA LEU A 744 15.18 -12.34 15.47
C LEU A 744 15.27 -10.91 14.90
N ASN A 745 14.60 -10.62 13.78
CA ASN A 745 14.56 -9.25 13.23
C ASN A 745 13.88 -8.29 14.22
N PHE A 746 12.73 -8.67 14.80
CA PHE A 746 12.04 -7.88 15.83
C PHE A 746 12.95 -7.60 17.04
N PHE A 747 13.72 -8.59 17.51
CA PHE A 747 14.67 -8.39 18.61
C PHE A 747 15.81 -7.42 18.25
N ILE A 748 16.31 -7.46 17.01
CA ILE A 748 17.31 -6.50 16.52
C ILE A 748 16.73 -5.08 16.49
N HIS A 749 15.48 -4.90 16.07
CA HIS A 749 14.78 -3.60 16.12
C HIS A 749 14.56 -3.10 17.55
N ASN A 750 14.14 -3.98 18.47
CA ASN A 750 14.01 -3.66 19.90
C ASN A 750 15.33 -3.09 20.45
N LEU A 751 16.47 -3.72 20.14
CA LEU A 751 17.80 -3.28 20.56
C LEU A 751 18.29 -2.02 19.84
N ALA A 752 18.01 -1.87 18.54
CA ALA A 752 18.43 -0.69 17.77
C ALA A 752 17.76 0.58 18.31
N GLN A 753 16.46 0.53 18.57
CA GLN A 753 15.70 1.66 19.10
C GLN A 753 16.09 2.07 20.52
N MET A 754 16.61 1.15 21.34
CA MET A 754 17.18 1.50 22.65
C MET A 754 18.38 2.45 22.56
N LYS A 755 19.07 2.54 21.41
CA LYS A 755 20.15 3.52 21.18
C LYS A 755 19.65 4.95 20.93
N PHE A 756 18.36 5.13 20.65
CA PHE A 756 17.73 6.42 20.33
C PHE A 756 16.79 6.93 21.43
N ALA A 757 16.67 6.21 22.55
CA ALA A 757 15.81 6.58 23.67
C ALA A 757 16.48 7.65 24.56
N SER A 758 16.11 8.92 24.38
CA SER A 758 16.39 10.00 25.34
C SER A 758 15.54 9.84 26.61
N SER A 759 16.11 10.15 27.77
CA SER A 759 15.59 9.76 29.09
C SER A 759 14.50 10.69 29.65
N GLU A 760 13.40 10.92 28.91
CA GLU A 760 12.31 11.82 29.35
C GLU A 760 10.98 11.12 29.68
N GLU A 761 10.74 9.88 29.26
CA GLU A 761 9.55 9.13 29.70
C GLU A 761 9.73 8.56 31.12
N ARG A 762 8.90 9.02 32.08
CA ARG A 762 8.87 8.48 33.45
C ARG A 762 8.32 7.04 33.42
N PRO A 763 8.93 6.07 34.14
CA PRO A 763 8.41 4.71 34.20
C PRO A 763 7.02 4.63 34.85
N VAL A 764 6.09 3.91 34.22
CA VAL A 764 4.74 3.59 34.73
C VAL A 764 4.62 2.07 34.96
N LEU A 765 3.77 1.63 35.89
CA LEU A 765 3.49 0.21 36.15
C LEU A 765 2.47 -0.33 35.14
N SER A 766 2.71 -1.53 34.59
CA SER A 766 1.90 -2.11 33.49
C SER A 766 0.40 -2.25 33.79
N PHE A 767 0.06 -2.43 35.07
CA PHE A 767 -1.27 -2.74 35.59
C PHE A 767 -2.01 -1.54 36.21
N ALA A 768 -1.40 -0.36 36.26
CA ALA A 768 -1.97 0.83 36.91
C ALA A 768 -2.26 1.95 35.89
N PRO A 769 -3.55 2.26 35.60
CA PRO A 769 -3.92 3.23 34.56
C PRO A 769 -3.82 4.71 35.00
N ARG A 770 -3.44 4.97 36.25
CA ARG A 770 -3.28 6.31 36.84
C ARG A 770 -2.07 6.31 37.77
N VAL A 771 -1.42 7.46 37.90
CA VAL A 771 -0.28 7.67 38.81
C VAL A 771 -0.79 8.26 40.12
N TYR A 772 -0.37 7.69 41.23
CA TYR A 772 -0.70 8.11 42.60
C TYR A 772 0.57 8.55 43.34
N THR A 773 0.41 9.45 44.30
CA THR A 773 1.53 10.14 44.98
C THR A 773 1.24 10.33 46.47
N VAL A 774 2.25 10.70 47.26
CA VAL A 774 2.05 11.07 48.68
C VAL A 774 0.99 12.17 48.89
N LYS A 775 0.72 13.01 47.88
CA LYS A 775 -0.31 14.06 47.93
C LYS A 775 -1.73 13.57 47.58
N SER A 776 -1.89 12.42 46.93
CA SER A 776 -3.22 11.82 46.65
C SER A 776 -3.65 10.83 47.71
N ASP A 777 -2.68 10.16 48.35
CA ASP A 777 -2.92 8.96 49.15
C ASP A 777 -2.63 9.13 50.65
N GLY A 778 -1.96 10.22 51.06
CA GLY A 778 -1.41 10.36 52.41
C GLY A 778 -0.18 9.48 52.64
N LEU A 779 0.67 9.82 53.62
CA LEU A 779 1.94 9.12 53.85
C LEU A 779 1.70 7.66 54.25
N ILE A 780 2.32 6.71 53.52
CA ILE A 780 2.33 5.29 53.87
C ILE A 780 3.25 5.09 55.08
N CYS A 781 2.69 4.75 56.23
CA CYS A 781 3.42 4.50 57.47
C CYS A 781 3.89 3.04 57.60
N ASN A 782 3.12 2.09 57.05
CA ASN A 782 3.38 0.66 57.24
C ASN A 782 2.89 -0.18 56.06
N LEU A 783 3.58 -1.29 55.79
CA LEU A 783 3.24 -2.29 54.79
C LEU A 783 3.46 -3.69 55.37
N PHE A 784 2.45 -4.56 55.28
CA PHE A 784 2.55 -5.93 55.78
C PHE A 784 1.87 -6.95 54.85
N VAL A 785 2.63 -7.93 54.36
CA VAL A 785 2.14 -8.97 53.44
C VAL A 785 1.50 -10.10 54.26
N CYS A 786 0.23 -9.93 54.61
CA CYS A 786 -0.43 -10.71 55.65
C CYS A 786 -0.89 -12.11 55.24
N ASN A 787 -1.15 -12.36 53.96
CA ASN A 787 -1.65 -13.65 53.47
C ASN A 787 -1.30 -13.87 51.99
N HIS A 788 -1.48 -15.10 51.50
CA HIS A 788 -1.49 -15.41 50.07
C HIS A 788 -2.68 -16.32 49.74
N PHE A 789 -3.09 -16.34 48.46
CA PHE A 789 -4.05 -17.33 47.97
C PHE A 789 -3.73 -17.70 46.51
N LYS A 790 -4.14 -18.91 46.13
CA LYS A 790 -3.89 -19.49 44.82
C LYS A 790 -4.93 -19.01 43.80
N THR A 791 -4.46 -18.43 42.69
CA THR A 791 -5.33 -17.98 41.59
C THR A 791 -5.58 -19.09 40.57
N TYR A 792 -6.81 -19.14 40.05
CA TYR A 792 -7.28 -20.19 39.13
C TYR A 792 -7.59 -19.69 37.71
N SER A 793 -7.24 -18.45 37.37
CA SER A 793 -7.18 -17.89 36.00
C SER A 793 -6.40 -16.56 35.99
N PRO A 794 -5.77 -16.12 34.88
CA PRO A 794 -5.24 -16.87 33.74
C PRO A 794 -3.72 -17.13 33.87
N SER A 795 -3.11 -16.69 34.98
CA SER A 795 -1.77 -17.08 35.42
C SER A 795 -1.90 -18.10 36.56
N LYS A 796 -1.19 -19.23 36.46
CA LYS A 796 -1.15 -20.24 37.53
C LYS A 796 -0.17 -19.79 38.61
N GLY A 797 -0.65 -19.00 39.57
CA GLY A 797 0.21 -18.36 40.57
C GLY A 797 -0.44 -18.18 41.95
N TYR A 798 0.24 -17.37 42.77
CA TYR A 798 -0.25 -16.91 44.07
C TYR A 798 -0.33 -15.39 44.07
N THR A 799 -1.42 -14.88 44.63
CA THR A 799 -1.63 -13.45 44.88
C THR A 799 -1.43 -13.21 46.37
N TYR A 800 -0.70 -12.17 46.71
CA TYR A 800 -0.33 -11.78 48.06
C TYR A 800 -1.20 -10.60 48.51
N VAL A 801 -1.66 -10.67 49.76
CA VAL A 801 -2.58 -9.70 50.36
C VAL A 801 -1.76 -8.75 51.23
N VAL A 802 -1.60 -7.51 50.76
CA VAL A 802 -0.81 -6.48 51.43
C VAL A 802 -1.74 -5.55 52.21
N LYS A 803 -1.49 -5.41 53.51
CA LYS A 803 -2.05 -4.34 54.34
C LYS A 803 -1.21 -3.07 54.17
N VAL A 804 -1.88 -1.94 54.00
CA VAL A 804 -1.30 -0.61 53.80
C VAL A 804 -1.93 0.34 54.82
N GLU A 805 -1.09 0.92 55.67
CA GLU A 805 -1.51 1.85 56.73
C GLU A 805 -0.97 3.24 56.38
N ARG A 806 -1.80 4.28 56.50
CA ARG A 806 -1.54 5.65 56.07
C ARG A 806 -1.84 6.63 57.21
N GLU A 807 -1.04 7.69 57.32
CA GLU A 807 -1.04 8.60 58.47
C GLU A 807 -2.42 9.25 58.76
N ASP A 808 -3.14 9.66 57.70
CA ASP A 808 -4.43 10.35 57.78
C ASP A 808 -5.67 9.45 57.60
N GLN A 809 -5.53 8.11 57.60
CA GLN A 809 -6.65 7.19 57.33
C GLN A 809 -7.03 6.31 58.53
N GLN A 810 -8.27 6.46 59.01
CA GLN A 810 -8.87 5.56 60.02
C GLN A 810 -9.29 4.20 59.42
N GLY A 811 -8.32 3.45 58.90
CA GLY A 811 -8.55 2.10 58.38
C GLY A 811 -7.32 1.50 57.72
N VAL A 812 -7.11 0.19 57.93
CA VAL A 812 -6.08 -0.57 57.22
C VAL A 812 -6.58 -0.88 55.82
N THR A 813 -5.99 -0.24 54.81
CA THR A 813 -6.29 -0.53 53.40
C THR A 813 -5.70 -1.89 53.02
N VAL A 814 -6.38 -2.65 52.17
CA VAL A 814 -5.91 -3.96 51.69
C VAL A 814 -5.80 -3.95 50.17
N VAL A 815 -4.64 -4.35 49.63
CA VAL A 815 -4.39 -4.45 48.18
C VAL A 815 -3.82 -5.81 47.80
N GLN A 816 -4.20 -6.34 46.64
CA GLN A 816 -3.84 -7.68 46.18
C GLN A 816 -2.81 -7.60 45.06
N ARG A 817 -1.64 -8.22 45.23
CA ARG A 817 -0.51 -8.12 44.28
C ARG A 817 0.19 -9.46 44.08
N SER A 818 0.57 -9.78 42.86
CA SER A 818 1.32 -10.99 42.49
C SER A 818 2.84 -10.79 42.62
N PHE A 819 3.59 -11.89 42.70
CA PHE A 819 5.06 -11.83 42.75
C PHE A 819 5.67 -11.15 41.51
N GLU A 820 5.04 -11.27 40.35
CA GLU A 820 5.54 -10.65 39.11
C GLU A 820 5.26 -9.14 39.06
N GLU A 821 4.15 -8.66 39.63
CA GLU A 821 3.92 -7.22 39.84
C GLU A 821 4.95 -6.63 40.82
N PHE A 822 5.25 -7.32 41.93
CA PHE A 822 6.34 -6.93 42.84
C PHE A 822 7.71 -6.88 42.15
N HIS A 823 8.00 -7.85 41.28
CA HIS A 823 9.19 -7.84 40.44
C HIS A 823 9.19 -6.68 39.44
N GLU A 824 8.03 -6.30 38.87
CA GLU A 824 7.91 -5.12 38.00
C GLU A 824 8.25 -3.84 38.77
N LEU A 825 7.64 -3.62 39.95
CA LEU A 825 7.95 -2.46 40.80
C LEU A 825 9.46 -2.34 41.05
N HIS A 826 10.10 -3.41 41.50
CA HIS A 826 11.53 -3.41 41.76
C HIS A 826 12.35 -3.15 40.49
N SER A 827 11.93 -3.69 39.34
CA SER A 827 12.58 -3.48 38.05
C SER A 827 12.46 -2.02 37.57
N LYS A 828 11.30 -1.39 37.76
CA LYS A 828 11.05 0.01 37.38
C LYS A 828 11.78 0.98 38.32
N LEU A 829 11.83 0.67 39.62
CA LEU A 829 12.63 1.44 40.59
C LEU A 829 14.13 1.42 40.26
N ARG A 830 14.68 0.29 39.77
CA ARG A 830 16.08 0.21 39.29
C ARG A 830 16.39 1.08 38.06
N LEU A 831 15.38 1.58 37.34
CA LEU A 831 15.57 2.53 36.24
C LEU A 831 15.67 3.98 36.74
N ILE A 832 15.19 4.25 37.96
CA ILE A 832 15.16 5.60 38.56
C ILE A 832 16.28 5.76 39.62
N PHE A 833 16.57 4.70 40.38
CA PHE A 833 17.47 4.74 41.53
C PHE A 833 18.63 3.75 41.40
N PRO A 834 19.86 4.12 41.80
CA PRO A 834 20.99 3.19 41.88
C PRO A 834 20.68 2.00 42.79
N SER A 835 21.19 0.82 42.45
CA SER A 835 21.00 -0.41 43.23
C SER A 835 21.45 -0.30 44.71
N SER A 836 22.33 0.65 45.05
CA SER A 836 22.76 0.95 46.42
C SER A 836 21.73 1.73 47.25
N LYS A 837 20.71 2.33 46.62
CA LYS A 837 19.56 2.97 47.28
C LYS A 837 18.33 2.06 47.40
N LEU A 838 18.38 0.85 46.85
CA LEU A 838 17.23 -0.05 46.76
C LEU A 838 17.41 -1.30 47.63
N PRO A 839 16.35 -1.78 48.32
CA PRO A 839 16.41 -3.03 49.05
C PRO A 839 16.60 -4.23 48.12
N SER A 840 17.19 -5.31 48.63
CA SER A 840 17.35 -6.57 47.91
C SER A 840 16.00 -7.20 47.59
N PHE A 841 15.87 -7.76 46.37
CA PHE A 841 14.63 -8.40 45.91
C PHE A 841 14.81 -9.93 45.80
N PRO A 842 13.78 -10.74 46.10
CA PRO A 842 13.89 -12.19 46.08
C PRO A 842 14.21 -12.77 44.70
N SER A 843 14.96 -13.89 44.68
CA SER A 843 15.33 -14.55 43.42
C SER A 843 14.10 -15.10 42.68
N ARG A 844 14.02 -14.83 41.37
CA ARG A 844 13.01 -15.45 40.50
C ARG A 844 13.15 -16.98 40.43
N PHE A 845 14.38 -17.49 40.58
CA PHE A 845 14.70 -18.92 40.61
C PHE A 845 14.92 -19.41 42.05
N VAL A 846 14.17 -20.43 42.46
CA VAL A 846 14.33 -21.12 43.75
C VAL A 846 14.82 -22.54 43.47
N ILE A 847 16.02 -22.89 43.96
CA ILE A 847 16.59 -24.23 43.81
C ILE A 847 16.00 -25.13 44.91
N GLY A 848 14.99 -25.92 44.58
CA GLY A 848 14.36 -26.87 45.51
C GLY A 848 13.20 -27.64 44.87
N ARG A 849 12.92 -28.86 45.35
CA ARG A 849 11.84 -29.73 44.82
C ARG A 849 10.46 -29.46 45.42
N SER A 850 10.26 -28.35 46.13
CA SER A 850 8.99 -27.96 46.75
C SER A 850 8.00 -27.40 45.71
N ARG A 851 7.07 -28.25 45.22
CA ARG A 851 5.88 -27.82 44.47
C ARG A 851 4.79 -27.36 45.45
N GLY A 852 4.23 -26.17 45.23
CA GLY A 852 2.99 -25.74 45.89
C GLY A 852 3.17 -24.69 47.00
N GLU A 853 2.33 -24.80 48.02
CA GLU A 853 1.97 -23.74 48.98
C GLU A 853 3.15 -23.22 49.82
N ALA A 854 4.05 -24.12 50.25
CA ALA A 854 5.26 -23.74 50.99
C ALA A 854 6.21 -22.79 50.21
N MET A 855 6.13 -22.73 48.87
CA MET A 855 6.83 -21.70 48.09
C MET A 855 6.15 -20.33 48.22
N ALA A 856 4.83 -20.30 48.35
CA ALA A 856 4.06 -19.07 48.55
C ALA A 856 4.23 -18.52 49.96
N ASP A 857 4.26 -19.37 51.00
CA ASP A 857 4.61 -18.94 52.37
C ASP A 857 6.00 -18.32 52.42
N ARG A 858 7.01 -19.03 51.91
CA ARG A 858 8.38 -18.51 51.83
C ARG A 858 8.45 -17.19 51.06
N ARG A 859 7.75 -17.08 49.93
CA ARG A 859 7.69 -15.83 49.15
C ARG A 859 6.91 -14.72 49.83
N ARG A 860 5.88 -15.01 50.64
CA ARG A 860 5.20 -14.01 51.50
C ARG A 860 6.22 -13.42 52.46
N ASP A 861 7.01 -14.25 53.13
CA ASP A 861 7.96 -13.79 54.15
C ASP A 861 9.13 -13.01 53.51
N GLU A 862 9.65 -13.50 52.37
CA GLU A 862 10.65 -12.79 51.54
C GLU A 862 10.13 -11.45 50.99
N LEU A 863 8.86 -11.38 50.54
CA LEU A 863 8.21 -10.14 50.10
C LEU A 863 7.90 -9.18 51.26
N ASN A 864 7.55 -9.71 52.44
CA ASN A 864 7.31 -8.91 53.64
C ASN A 864 8.60 -8.21 54.09
N GLY A 865 9.74 -8.90 54.01
CA GLY A 865 11.06 -8.30 54.15
C GLY A 865 11.32 -7.22 53.10
N TYR A 866 11.00 -7.46 51.82
CA TYR A 866 11.19 -6.48 50.74
C TYR A 866 10.38 -5.19 50.96
N VAL A 867 9.07 -5.28 51.27
CA VAL A 867 8.23 -4.08 51.45
C VAL A 867 8.62 -3.28 52.69
N TRP A 868 9.03 -3.94 53.77
CA TRP A 868 9.47 -3.25 54.98
C TRP A 868 10.72 -2.39 54.70
N HIS A 869 11.74 -2.96 54.03
CA HIS A 869 12.94 -2.19 53.67
C HIS A 869 12.68 -1.16 52.56
N LEU A 870 11.59 -1.26 51.79
CA LEU A 870 11.24 -0.30 50.75
C LEU A 870 10.68 1.01 51.32
N ILE A 871 9.83 0.94 52.35
CA ILE A 871 9.28 2.14 53.01
C ILE A 871 10.26 2.77 54.01
N HIS A 872 11.20 1.99 54.56
CA HIS A 872 12.32 2.49 55.37
C HIS A 872 13.55 2.90 54.54
N ALA A 873 13.42 2.97 53.21
CA ALA A 873 14.46 3.51 52.33
C ALA A 873 14.55 5.05 52.44
N ALA A 874 15.53 5.66 51.77
CA ALA A 874 15.64 7.12 51.68
C ALA A 874 14.34 7.74 51.12
N PRO A 875 13.90 8.94 51.56
CA PRO A 875 12.61 9.52 51.19
C PRO A 875 12.38 9.60 49.68
N GLU A 876 13.41 9.89 48.87
CA GLU A 876 13.27 9.93 47.40
C GLU A 876 12.80 8.58 46.80
N VAL A 877 13.14 7.46 47.44
CA VAL A 877 12.75 6.11 47.03
C VAL A 877 11.40 5.75 47.65
N ALA A 878 11.27 5.90 48.96
CA ALA A 878 10.08 5.48 49.71
C ALA A 878 8.83 6.30 49.32
N GLN A 879 8.99 7.57 48.94
CA GLN A 879 7.90 8.48 48.55
C GLN A 879 7.74 8.63 47.03
N CYS A 880 8.36 7.75 46.23
CA CYS A 880 8.29 7.78 44.77
C CYS A 880 6.89 7.41 44.24
N ASP A 881 6.45 8.12 43.19
CA ASP A 881 5.20 7.90 42.45
C ASP A 881 4.93 6.41 42.14
N LEU A 882 5.97 5.62 41.80
CA LEU A 882 5.85 4.17 41.55
C LEU A 882 5.41 3.38 42.78
N VAL A 883 5.94 3.70 43.97
CA VAL A 883 5.60 3.00 45.22
C VAL A 883 4.16 3.29 45.61
N TYR A 884 3.75 4.55 45.50
CA TYR A 884 2.38 4.99 45.82
C TYR A 884 1.37 4.42 44.83
N THR A 885 1.68 4.44 43.54
CA THR A 885 0.88 3.78 42.49
C THR A 885 0.78 2.27 42.70
N PHE A 886 1.82 1.61 43.23
CA PHE A 886 1.78 0.18 43.53
C PHE A 886 0.85 -0.17 44.69
N PHE A 887 0.82 0.64 45.75
CA PHE A 887 0.03 0.40 46.98
C PHE A 887 -1.30 1.17 47.03
N HIS A 888 -1.74 1.77 45.92
CA HIS A 888 -3.09 2.31 45.74
C HIS A 888 -4.12 1.19 45.46
N PRO A 889 -5.34 1.22 46.01
CA PRO A 889 -6.39 0.24 45.69
C PRO A 889 -6.75 0.20 44.20
N LEU A 890 -6.95 -1.00 43.67
CA LEU A 890 -7.50 -1.21 42.32
C LEU A 890 -8.94 -1.74 42.43
N PRO A 891 -9.79 -1.64 41.39
CA PRO A 891 -11.17 -2.16 41.44
C PRO A 891 -11.31 -3.68 41.69
N ARG A 892 -10.20 -4.43 41.62
CA ARG A 892 -10.11 -5.85 42.03
C ARG A 892 -9.94 -6.04 43.55
N ASP A 893 -9.42 -5.02 44.25
CA ASP A 893 -9.11 -5.04 45.67
C ASP A 893 -10.35 -4.72 46.54
N GLU A 894 -11.36 -4.02 45.99
CA GLU A 894 -12.64 -3.65 46.66
C GLU A 894 -13.62 -4.84 46.84
N ARG A 895 -13.26 -6.00 46.28
CA ARG A 895 -13.87 -7.34 46.40
C ARG A 895 -14.03 -7.90 47.83
N PRO A 896 -15.20 -7.98 48.53
CA PRO A 896 -15.24 -8.74 49.77
C PRO A 896 -14.94 -10.23 49.51
N VAL A 897 -14.04 -10.80 50.31
CA VAL A 897 -13.52 -12.18 50.13
C VAL A 897 -14.59 -13.18 50.56
N GLY A 898 -15.53 -13.54 49.67
CA GLY A 898 -16.63 -14.42 50.08
C GLY A 898 -17.74 -14.78 49.08
N THR A 899 -17.54 -14.78 47.76
CA THR A 899 -18.49 -15.48 46.87
C THR A 899 -17.85 -15.94 45.55
N ALA A 900 -17.45 -17.22 45.49
CA ALA A 900 -17.07 -17.85 44.23
C ALA A 900 -18.34 -18.39 43.54
N VAL A 901 -18.73 -17.79 42.42
CA VAL A 901 -19.83 -18.30 41.58
C VAL A 901 -19.36 -19.56 40.86
N ASN A 902 -20.01 -20.69 41.13
CA ASN A 902 -19.70 -21.97 40.52
C ASN A 902 -20.28 -22.08 39.09
N THR A 903 -19.66 -21.44 38.11
CA THR A 903 -19.96 -21.65 36.68
C THR A 903 -19.27 -22.92 36.13
N LEU A 904 -19.44 -24.04 36.84
CA LEU A 904 -18.84 -25.33 36.48
C LEU A 904 -19.67 -26.07 35.40
N ASN A 905 -19.71 -25.52 34.19
CA ASN A 905 -20.41 -26.13 33.06
C ASN A 905 -19.56 -27.16 32.28
N ASN A 906 -18.67 -27.87 32.98
CA ASN A 906 -17.94 -29.02 32.46
C ASN A 906 -18.72 -30.30 32.78
N LYS A 907 -19.57 -30.74 31.84
CA LYS A 907 -20.07 -32.13 31.85
C LYS A 907 -18.87 -33.07 31.65
N PRO A 908 -18.69 -34.13 32.45
CA PRO A 908 -17.69 -35.15 32.14
C PRO A 908 -18.00 -35.78 30.79
N ALA A 909 -16.99 -35.95 29.94
CA ALA A 909 -17.14 -36.63 28.66
C ALA A 909 -17.55 -38.09 28.90
N VAL A 910 -18.68 -38.50 28.34
CA VAL A 910 -19.13 -39.90 28.40
C VAL A 910 -18.19 -40.73 27.51
N PRO A 911 -17.50 -41.76 28.05
CA PRO A 911 -16.65 -42.62 27.24
C PRO A 911 -17.46 -43.30 26.13
N GLY A 912 -16.97 -43.21 24.88
CA GLY A 912 -17.58 -43.89 23.74
C GLY A 912 -18.46 -43.04 22.81
N LYS A 913 -18.61 -41.73 23.04
CA LYS A 913 -19.06 -40.82 21.96
C LYS A 913 -17.85 -40.31 21.18
N VAL A 914 -17.90 -40.47 19.86
CA VAL A 914 -16.94 -39.86 18.92
C VAL A 914 -17.12 -38.35 18.95
N ALA A 915 -16.03 -37.60 18.87
CA ALA A 915 -16.04 -36.17 18.59
C ALA A 915 -15.06 -35.89 17.46
N GLY A 916 -15.50 -35.10 16.49
CA GLY A 916 -14.69 -34.66 15.36
C GLY A 916 -15.52 -34.44 14.10
N GLU A 917 -15.22 -33.37 13.37
CA GLU A 917 -15.76 -33.10 12.04
C GLU A 917 -14.61 -32.84 11.06
N VAL A 918 -14.73 -33.33 9.83
CA VAL A 918 -13.75 -33.10 8.75
C VAL A 918 -14.38 -32.24 7.65
N LYS A 919 -13.74 -31.12 7.31
CA LYS A 919 -14.10 -30.26 6.17
C LYS A 919 -13.46 -30.82 4.90
N LEU A 920 -14.27 -31.14 3.90
CA LEU A 920 -13.79 -31.56 2.58
C LEU A 920 -14.24 -30.58 1.51
N SER A 921 -13.42 -30.47 0.45
CA SER A 921 -13.78 -29.85 -0.82
C SER A 921 -13.70 -30.90 -1.93
N ILE A 922 -14.83 -31.22 -2.56
CA ILE A 922 -14.97 -32.29 -3.56
C ILE A 922 -15.40 -31.67 -4.90
N SER A 923 -14.77 -32.10 -6.00
CA SER A 923 -15.19 -31.74 -7.37
C SER A 923 -14.83 -32.84 -8.38
N TYR A 924 -15.53 -32.86 -9.52
CA TYR A 924 -15.27 -33.80 -10.61
C TYR A 924 -15.22 -33.09 -11.97
N LYS A 925 -14.14 -33.32 -12.72
CA LYS A 925 -13.93 -32.78 -14.08
C LYS A 925 -12.98 -33.69 -14.87
N SER A 926 -13.22 -33.85 -16.17
CA SER A 926 -12.35 -34.59 -17.11
C SER A 926 -11.94 -36.00 -16.63
N ASP A 927 -12.94 -36.79 -16.23
CA ASP A 927 -12.81 -38.15 -15.67
C ASP A 927 -11.85 -38.30 -14.47
N LYS A 928 -11.65 -37.19 -13.74
CA LYS A 928 -10.87 -37.11 -12.50
C LYS A 928 -11.75 -36.61 -11.36
N LEU A 929 -11.70 -37.32 -10.24
CA LEU A 929 -12.31 -36.91 -8.97
C LEU A 929 -11.22 -36.29 -8.07
N PHE A 930 -11.45 -35.05 -7.65
CA PHE A 930 -10.55 -34.27 -6.81
C PHE A 930 -11.16 -34.11 -5.42
N ILE A 931 -10.45 -34.55 -4.38
CA ILE A 931 -10.88 -34.45 -2.99
C ILE A 931 -9.79 -33.73 -2.20
N MET A 932 -10.04 -32.48 -1.82
CA MET A 932 -9.18 -31.72 -0.92
C MET A 932 -9.64 -31.93 0.52
N VAL A 933 -8.76 -32.50 1.35
CA VAL A 933 -8.95 -32.54 2.80
C VAL A 933 -8.53 -31.17 3.34
N MET A 934 -9.45 -30.41 3.91
CA MET A 934 -9.20 -29.03 4.34
C MET A 934 -8.77 -28.97 5.81
N HIS A 935 -9.72 -29.23 6.71
CA HIS A 935 -9.55 -29.14 8.16
C HIS A 935 -10.19 -30.33 8.86
N ILE A 936 -9.77 -30.62 10.09
CA ILE A 936 -10.53 -31.43 11.04
C ILE A 936 -10.61 -30.63 12.34
N ARG A 937 -11.78 -30.55 12.97
CA ARG A 937 -11.96 -29.88 14.27
C ARG A 937 -12.55 -30.84 15.30
N GLY A 938 -12.19 -30.64 16.57
CA GLY A 938 -12.82 -31.31 17.71
C GLY A 938 -12.45 -32.79 17.90
N LEU A 939 -11.28 -33.24 17.42
CA LEU A 939 -10.77 -34.58 17.73
C LEU A 939 -10.52 -34.75 19.23
N GLN A 940 -10.49 -36.00 19.69
CA GLN A 940 -10.17 -36.33 21.08
C GLN A 940 -8.66 -36.57 21.27
N THR A 941 -8.16 -36.25 22.46
CA THR A 941 -6.83 -36.64 22.92
C THR A 941 -6.69 -38.16 22.99
N LEU A 942 -5.47 -38.66 22.86
CA LEU A 942 -5.14 -40.06 23.07
C LEU A 942 -5.36 -40.47 24.55
N GLN A 943 -5.35 -41.77 24.84
CA GLN A 943 -5.66 -42.31 26.17
C GLN A 943 -4.69 -41.88 27.28
N ASP A 944 -3.49 -41.41 26.91
CA ASP A 944 -2.49 -40.83 27.82
C ASP A 944 -2.68 -39.32 28.07
N GLY A 945 -3.69 -38.71 27.45
CA GLY A 945 -3.98 -37.28 27.52
C GLY A 945 -3.17 -36.41 26.55
N THR A 946 -2.41 -36.99 25.62
CA THR A 946 -1.69 -36.24 24.59
C THR A 946 -2.57 -35.89 23.39
N ASP A 947 -2.26 -34.78 22.71
CA ASP A 947 -2.88 -34.48 21.42
C ASP A 947 -2.33 -35.44 20.35
N PRO A 948 -3.17 -36.02 19.47
CA PRO A 948 -2.73 -36.98 18.46
C PRO A 948 -1.84 -36.34 17.38
N ASP A 949 -1.21 -37.19 16.58
CA ASP A 949 -0.54 -36.83 15.32
C ASP A 949 -1.43 -37.27 14.12
N PRO A 950 -2.57 -36.62 13.85
CA PRO A 950 -3.60 -37.14 12.94
C PRO A 950 -3.24 -37.02 11.45
N TYR A 951 -3.66 -38.03 10.68
CA TYR A 951 -3.68 -38.03 9.22
C TYR A 951 -4.93 -38.75 8.68
N VAL A 952 -5.29 -38.44 7.44
CA VAL A 952 -6.47 -39.00 6.77
C VAL A 952 -6.07 -40.04 5.74
N LYS A 953 -6.80 -41.16 5.69
CA LYS A 953 -6.82 -42.13 4.58
C LYS A 953 -8.15 -42.00 3.86
N LEU A 954 -8.13 -41.96 2.53
CA LEU A 954 -9.31 -42.06 1.68
C LEU A 954 -9.28 -43.36 0.87
N TYR A 955 -10.45 -43.93 0.66
CA TYR A 955 -10.71 -45.05 -0.25
C TYR A 955 -11.96 -44.70 -1.08
N LEU A 956 -12.00 -45.11 -2.35
CA LEU A 956 -13.14 -44.88 -3.24
C LEU A 956 -13.86 -46.21 -3.48
N LEU A 957 -14.88 -46.47 -2.68
CA LEU A 957 -15.63 -47.73 -2.69
C LEU A 957 -16.69 -47.73 -3.80
N PRO A 958 -17.04 -48.91 -4.37
CA PRO A 958 -16.39 -50.21 -4.16
C PRO A 958 -14.98 -50.24 -4.77
N ASP A 959 -14.00 -50.76 -4.02
CA ASP A 959 -12.59 -50.88 -4.43
C ASP A 959 -12.18 -52.37 -4.55
N PRO A 960 -12.63 -53.08 -5.60
CA PRO A 960 -12.36 -54.51 -5.74
C PRO A 960 -10.88 -54.83 -5.95
N GLN A 961 -10.09 -53.88 -6.47
CA GLN A 961 -8.65 -54.04 -6.72
C GLN A 961 -7.78 -53.58 -5.54
N LYS A 962 -8.37 -52.91 -4.54
CA LYS A 962 -7.69 -52.33 -3.35
C LYS A 962 -6.63 -51.26 -3.72
N THR A 963 -6.81 -50.60 -4.87
CA THR A 963 -5.88 -49.60 -5.44
C THR A 963 -6.30 -48.15 -5.19
N SER A 964 -7.52 -47.92 -4.67
CA SER A 964 -8.08 -46.58 -4.48
C SER A 964 -7.39 -45.78 -3.36
N LYS A 965 -6.70 -46.45 -2.43
CA LYS A 965 -6.12 -45.84 -1.23
C LYS A 965 -5.31 -44.57 -1.55
N ARG A 966 -5.66 -43.46 -0.89
CA ARG A 966 -4.86 -42.21 -0.81
C ARG A 966 -4.68 -41.82 0.66
N LYS A 967 -3.69 -40.98 0.98
CA LYS A 967 -3.52 -40.41 2.33
C LYS A 967 -2.93 -39.00 2.33
N THR A 968 -3.23 -38.23 3.37
CA THR A 968 -2.54 -36.96 3.68
C THR A 968 -1.21 -37.22 4.40
N LYS A 969 -0.43 -36.15 4.63
CA LYS A 969 0.58 -36.10 5.70
C LYS A 969 -0.08 -36.17 7.08
N ALA A 970 0.74 -36.44 8.12
CA ALA A 970 0.34 -36.28 9.51
C ALA A 970 0.59 -34.84 9.98
N ALA A 971 -0.45 -34.21 10.53
CA ALA A 971 -0.33 -33.00 11.33
C ALA A 971 0.17 -33.38 12.74
N ARG A 972 0.98 -32.54 13.38
CA ARG A 972 1.62 -32.87 14.65
C ARG A 972 0.88 -32.31 15.85
N ARG A 973 0.65 -33.16 16.86
CA ARG A 973 0.14 -32.84 18.21
C ARG A 973 -1.01 -31.83 18.20
N THR A 974 -2.09 -32.17 17.50
CA THR A 974 -3.24 -31.29 17.37
C THR A 974 -4.56 -32.04 17.30
N CYS A 975 -5.53 -31.57 18.07
CA CYS A 975 -6.93 -32.01 17.97
C CYS A 975 -7.71 -31.23 16.87
N ASN A 976 -7.09 -30.20 16.27
CA ASN A 976 -7.68 -29.34 15.24
C ASN A 976 -6.73 -29.16 14.02
N PRO A 977 -6.43 -30.23 13.24
CA PRO A 977 -5.57 -30.13 12.06
C PRO A 977 -6.09 -29.21 10.96
N THR A 978 -5.17 -28.48 10.33
CA THR A 978 -5.28 -28.01 8.95
C THR A 978 -4.45 -28.93 8.06
N TYR A 979 -4.93 -29.23 6.87
CA TYR A 979 -4.19 -29.94 5.82
C TYR A 979 -4.13 -29.14 4.53
N ASN A 980 -5.30 -28.74 4.00
CA ASN A 980 -5.47 -28.28 2.61
C ASN A 980 -4.61 -29.14 1.64
N GLU A 981 -4.86 -30.45 1.63
CA GLU A 981 -4.17 -31.42 0.77
C GLU A 981 -5.14 -32.05 -0.22
N MET A 982 -4.88 -31.84 -1.51
CA MET A 982 -5.63 -32.44 -2.62
C MET A 982 -5.19 -33.88 -2.89
N LEU A 983 -6.16 -34.79 -2.92
CA LEU A 983 -6.00 -36.20 -3.27
C LEU A 983 -6.83 -36.49 -4.54
N VAL A 984 -6.18 -37.04 -5.57
CA VAL A 984 -6.74 -37.20 -6.92
C VAL A 984 -6.94 -38.68 -7.27
N TYR A 985 -8.05 -38.94 -7.95
CA TYR A 985 -8.46 -40.22 -8.51
C TYR A 985 -8.70 -40.06 -10.00
N ASP A 986 -7.82 -40.66 -10.80
CA ASP A 986 -7.86 -40.61 -12.27
C ASP A 986 -8.67 -41.76 -12.87
N GLY A 987 -9.30 -41.51 -14.02
CA GLY A 987 -9.96 -42.56 -14.81
C GLY A 987 -11.26 -43.06 -14.19
N ILE A 988 -12.02 -42.18 -13.53
CA ILE A 988 -13.33 -42.48 -12.96
C ILE A 988 -14.41 -42.08 -13.98
N PRO A 989 -15.09 -43.03 -14.66
CA PRO A 989 -16.11 -42.69 -15.64
C PRO A 989 -17.30 -42.00 -14.99
N ARG A 990 -17.95 -41.07 -15.69
CA ARG A 990 -19.12 -40.34 -15.16
C ARG A 990 -20.25 -41.26 -14.69
N GLY A 991 -20.45 -42.41 -15.36
CA GLY A 991 -21.48 -43.39 -14.99
C GLY A 991 -21.24 -44.04 -13.62
N ASP A 992 -19.97 -44.24 -13.24
CA ASP A 992 -19.59 -44.87 -11.98
C ASP A 992 -19.89 -43.99 -10.77
N LEU A 993 -19.76 -42.66 -10.87
CA LEU A 993 -19.86 -41.72 -9.74
C LEU A 993 -21.09 -41.98 -8.87
N ASN A 994 -22.24 -42.24 -9.49
CA ASN A 994 -23.50 -42.43 -8.78
C ASN A 994 -23.54 -43.71 -7.92
N GLN A 995 -22.63 -44.66 -8.17
CA GLN A 995 -22.46 -45.93 -7.45
C GLN A 995 -21.26 -45.90 -6.49
N ARG A 996 -20.53 -44.78 -6.39
CA ARG A 996 -19.29 -44.67 -5.62
C ARG A 996 -19.48 -43.90 -4.32
N SER A 997 -18.69 -44.26 -3.30
CA SER A 997 -18.65 -43.54 -2.02
C SER A 997 -17.22 -43.41 -1.51
N ILE A 998 -16.88 -42.24 -0.99
CA ILE A 998 -15.61 -42.03 -0.29
C ILE A 998 -15.74 -42.64 1.10
N HIS A 999 -14.85 -43.58 1.45
CA HIS A 999 -14.62 -44.00 2.83
C HIS A 999 -13.40 -43.24 3.35
N LEU A 1000 -13.65 -42.33 4.28
CA LEU A 1000 -12.64 -41.49 4.94
C LEU A 1000 -12.34 -42.07 6.32
N ARG A 1001 -11.06 -42.26 6.66
CA ARG A 1001 -10.62 -42.69 7.99
C ARG A 1001 -9.55 -41.73 8.52
N VAL A 1002 -9.75 -41.19 9.71
CA VAL A 1002 -8.78 -40.35 10.43
C VAL A 1002 -8.05 -41.22 11.45
N LEU A 1003 -6.72 -41.22 11.45
CA LEU A 1003 -5.91 -41.99 12.38
C LEU A 1003 -4.79 -41.12 12.96
N SER A 1004 -4.38 -41.38 14.20
CA SER A 1004 -3.08 -40.90 14.69
C SER A 1004 -1.97 -41.76 14.09
N GLU A 1005 -0.90 -41.12 13.62
CA GLU A 1005 0.41 -41.77 13.54
C GLU A 1005 0.89 -42.06 14.99
N GLY A 1006 1.71 -43.10 15.15
CA GLY A 1006 2.05 -43.64 16.47
C GLY A 1006 3.41 -44.35 16.49
N ALA A 1007 4.01 -44.43 17.67
CA ALA A 1007 5.27 -45.13 17.86
C ALA A 1007 5.08 -46.65 17.60
N PHE A 1008 6.08 -47.28 16.99
CA PHE A 1008 6.09 -48.74 16.72
C PHE A 1008 4.90 -49.27 15.88
N TRP A 1009 4.46 -48.49 14.89
CA TRP A 1009 3.52 -48.88 13.81
C TRP A 1009 2.05 -49.08 14.20
N GLU A 1010 1.67 -49.06 15.48
CA GLU A 1010 0.26 -49.03 15.87
C GLU A 1010 -0.36 -47.67 15.55
N ASN A 1011 -1.46 -47.68 14.79
CA ASN A 1011 -2.13 -46.48 14.30
C ASN A 1011 -3.55 -46.41 14.88
N THR A 1012 -3.76 -45.51 15.84
CA THR A 1012 -5.05 -45.36 16.52
C THR A 1012 -6.09 -44.75 15.58
N LEU A 1013 -7.22 -45.42 15.35
CA LEU A 1013 -8.37 -44.81 14.66
C LEU A 1013 -8.97 -43.71 15.54
N LEU A 1014 -9.15 -42.51 14.98
CA LEU A 1014 -9.79 -41.39 15.67
C LEU A 1014 -11.26 -41.25 15.25
N GLY A 1015 -11.58 -41.56 13.99
CA GLY A 1015 -12.94 -41.70 13.50
C GLY A 1015 -12.99 -41.92 11.98
N GLU A 1016 -14.17 -42.21 11.44
CA GLU A 1016 -14.40 -42.46 10.01
C GLU A 1016 -15.76 -41.95 9.51
N ALA A 1017 -15.83 -41.66 8.20
CA ALA A 1017 -17.03 -41.17 7.53
C ALA A 1017 -17.22 -41.84 6.16
N PHE A 1018 -18.48 -42.00 5.73
CA PHE A 1018 -18.86 -42.54 4.43
C PHE A 1018 -19.67 -41.49 3.67
N ILE A 1019 -19.18 -41.08 2.51
CA ILE A 1019 -19.70 -39.92 1.76
C ILE A 1019 -20.10 -40.40 0.35
N PRO A 1020 -21.40 -40.51 0.04
CA PRO A 1020 -21.89 -41.03 -1.23
C PRO A 1020 -21.82 -39.95 -2.34
N LEU A 1021 -21.28 -40.29 -3.50
CA LEU A 1021 -21.06 -39.34 -4.61
C LEU A 1021 -22.27 -39.14 -5.53
N LYS A 1022 -23.41 -39.77 -5.21
CA LYS A 1022 -24.67 -39.80 -5.98
C LYS A 1022 -25.29 -38.45 -6.39
N ASN A 1023 -24.84 -37.35 -5.79
CA ASN A 1023 -25.34 -36.00 -6.04
C ASN A 1023 -24.31 -35.09 -6.75
N LEU A 1024 -23.10 -35.57 -7.06
CA LEU A 1024 -22.00 -34.74 -7.59
C LEU A 1024 -22.13 -34.57 -9.12
N ALA A 1025 -22.65 -33.44 -9.60
CA ALA A 1025 -22.68 -33.14 -11.02
C ALA A 1025 -21.28 -32.77 -11.57
N PRO A 1026 -20.96 -33.05 -12.86
CA PRO A 1026 -19.71 -32.61 -13.46
C PRO A 1026 -19.57 -31.08 -13.46
N GLY A 1027 -18.40 -30.57 -13.06
CA GLY A 1027 -18.16 -29.13 -12.88
C GLY A 1027 -18.75 -28.55 -11.59
N GLN A 1028 -19.56 -29.30 -10.84
CA GLN A 1028 -20.01 -28.89 -9.51
C GLN A 1028 -18.87 -29.07 -8.50
N HIS A 1029 -18.75 -28.08 -7.61
CA HIS A 1029 -17.87 -28.08 -6.46
C HIS A 1029 -18.73 -28.04 -5.20
N TRP A 1030 -18.29 -28.78 -4.17
CA TRP A 1030 -19.00 -28.91 -2.90
C TRP A 1030 -17.99 -28.82 -1.76
N VAL A 1031 -18.25 -27.95 -0.79
CA VAL A 1031 -17.46 -27.79 0.43
C VAL A 1031 -18.37 -27.93 1.64
N ASP A 1032 -18.05 -28.83 2.55
CA ASP A 1032 -18.93 -29.18 3.66
C ASP A 1032 -18.17 -29.83 4.83
N TRP A 1033 -18.81 -29.88 6.00
CA TRP A 1033 -18.32 -30.58 7.19
C TRP A 1033 -18.98 -31.95 7.33
N HIS A 1034 -18.18 -32.99 7.58
CA HIS A 1034 -18.67 -34.34 7.80
C HIS A 1034 -18.34 -34.83 9.20
N GLN A 1035 -19.37 -35.24 9.93
CA GLN A 1035 -19.25 -35.83 11.26
C GLN A 1035 -18.48 -37.16 11.21
N LEU A 1036 -17.50 -37.33 12.09
CA LEU A 1036 -16.74 -38.56 12.24
C LEU A 1036 -17.48 -39.54 13.15
N THR A 1037 -17.47 -40.81 12.75
CA THR A 1037 -18.17 -41.91 13.43
C THR A 1037 -17.21 -43.03 13.80
N TRP A 1038 -17.69 -44.01 14.56
CA TRP A 1038 -17.04 -45.30 14.79
C TRP A 1038 -18.01 -46.38 14.30
N GLN A 1039 -18.02 -46.62 12.98
CA GLN A 1039 -18.83 -47.66 12.36
C GLN A 1039 -18.00 -48.53 11.41
N THR A 1040 -17.50 -49.62 11.99
CA THR A 1040 -17.02 -50.78 11.23
C THR A 1040 -18.19 -51.37 10.42
N CYS A 1041 -18.35 -50.95 9.17
CA CYS A 1041 -19.44 -51.40 8.31
C CYS A 1041 -19.33 -52.89 7.99
N MET A 1042 -20.04 -53.73 8.76
CA MET A 1042 -20.23 -55.16 8.47
C MET A 1042 -21.42 -55.44 7.55
N HIS A 1043 -22.13 -54.41 7.08
CA HIS A 1043 -23.30 -54.54 6.20
C HIS A 1043 -23.11 -53.74 4.90
N LEU A 1044 -22.27 -54.26 4.01
CA LEU A 1044 -22.16 -53.82 2.61
C LEU A 1044 -21.75 -54.98 1.66
N HIS A 1045 -22.09 -56.22 2.03
CA HIS A 1045 -21.73 -57.43 1.26
C HIS A 1045 -22.92 -58.31 0.86
N GLU A 1046 -24.16 -57.88 1.16
CA GLU A 1046 -25.41 -58.54 0.77
C GLU A 1046 -26.40 -57.51 0.17
N ALA A 1047 -26.18 -57.16 -1.09
CA ALA A 1047 -27.15 -56.53 -2.03
C ALA A 1047 -26.61 -56.65 -3.46
#